data_AF-A0A7C6DX88-F1
#
_entry.id   AF-A0A7C6DX88-F1
#
_cell.length_a   1.000
_cell.length_b   1.000
_cell.length_c   1.000
_cell.angle_alpha   90.00
_cell.angle_beta   90.00
_cell.angle_gamma   90.00
#
_symmetry.space_group_name_H-M   'P 1'
#
loop_
_entity.id
_entity.type
_entity.pdbx_description
1 polymer ?
#
loop_
_entity_poly.entity_id
_entity_poly.type
_entity_poly.pdbx_seq_one_letter_code
_entity_poly.pdbx_strand_id
1 'polypeptide(L)'
;MTVFLKTYTYETFKEPLKVFPDAKEVALMVYEPEAFSAEGLTPLDIKDTLAEMTSRLPHFTSESGRYWFTPYPSVIEYVEKKAAEKLREPRMELYRAITVCANNILIRKERRGIEERGEIFDEKNTVVIGYGNILEEITIDDEPRPQLVLLVKPEINEEEVRNMILMKGKEGRRTYRNTVIVACPHQQADFKTLLSFAAKIKSAEEVMDSLTEYYTDRDIRNLQEKKLKDYMQDNTRLLNEHLLSAFTRIAYPAKEAGKDDIKWTTTSAASAIIPQIEAGLKNPATGPKLRTDIGFRDLAEFLKMNQNWDLIEGTSRYTFRSILDTFYTVTSAPLTTRYTIEQAIKRGLENLDVGIMMEGKLYWKQVGPQNGAETPNKIKDEAEILPYRIAAAILRDALLAESGLKKIGKEVHELWYEVEIAGKKIRLEDLVHQKDWEKILKNGIILKNEKIIATGFILTLKPSTLTIKLGERVKVKASVTPIDSYDYPITVETVKGNVTPNRGKAPFEITWDLGILEELGEHKFGIKASGEDGRESAATLTIIVESLEEEAETERLDLTNVGAKIIQIIPKNLTSLQIATETLSKINQEATVPQLIITFEENITFSCKDIDSKLAGYLAQKLRDIEMTLKLKETQFLGILKLKQPITLDISKITAFTPLSEKAVFKLRVMKK
;
A
#
# COMPACT_ATOMS: atom_id res chain seq x y z
N MET A 1 -40.93 12.56 49.89
CA MET A 1 -41.95 13.61 49.71
C MET A 1 -42.00 14.65 50.85
N THR A 2 -41.47 14.35 52.04
CA THR A 2 -41.60 15.19 53.25
C THR A 2 -40.60 16.36 53.36
N VAL A 3 -39.46 16.33 52.65
CA VAL A 3 -38.33 17.24 52.89
C VAL A 3 -38.58 18.69 52.45
N PHE A 4 -39.36 18.90 51.38
CA PHE A 4 -39.60 20.26 50.85
C PHE A 4 -40.91 20.89 51.30
N LEU A 5 -41.70 20.25 52.16
CA LEU A 5 -42.96 20.82 52.66
C LEU A 5 -42.75 22.17 53.38
N LYS A 6 -41.60 22.38 54.02
CA LYS A 6 -41.22 23.67 54.65
C LYS A 6 -40.94 24.81 53.65
N THR A 7 -40.82 24.49 52.37
CA THR A 7 -40.56 25.46 51.30
C THR A 7 -41.84 25.83 50.54
N TYR A 8 -42.92 25.06 50.73
CA TYR A 8 -44.28 25.39 50.29
C TYR A 8 -44.88 26.43 51.23
N THR A 9 -44.41 27.66 51.10
CA THR A 9 -45.00 28.80 51.79
C THR A 9 -45.79 29.58 50.75
N TYR A 10 -47.02 29.98 51.08
CA TYR A 10 -47.89 30.79 50.21
C TYR A 10 -47.32 32.21 49.96
N GLU A 11 -46.16 32.53 50.53
CA GLU A 11 -45.47 33.81 50.38
C GLU A 11 -44.45 33.75 49.23
N THR A 12 -44.50 34.77 48.37
CA THR A 12 -43.60 34.96 47.22
C THR A 12 -42.20 35.37 47.69
N PHE A 13 -41.33 34.41 47.98
CA PHE A 13 -39.94 34.69 48.32
C PHE A 13 -39.07 34.84 47.07
N LYS A 14 -38.40 35.99 46.98
CA LYS A 14 -37.51 36.38 45.87
C LYS A 14 -36.03 36.05 46.13
N GLU A 15 -35.68 35.74 47.38
CA GLU A 15 -34.30 35.49 47.84
C GLU A 15 -34.23 34.21 48.69
N PRO A 16 -33.06 33.54 48.74
CA PRO A 16 -32.87 32.35 49.54
C PRO A 16 -32.92 32.68 51.04
N LEU A 17 -33.99 32.27 51.71
CA LEU A 17 -34.08 32.38 53.16
C LEU A 17 -33.20 31.34 53.85
N LYS A 18 -32.66 31.70 55.02
CA LYS A 18 -31.92 30.76 55.89
C LYS A 18 -32.75 29.54 56.32
N VAL A 19 -34.06 29.61 56.23
CA VAL A 19 -34.97 28.50 56.58
C VAL A 19 -35.11 27.47 55.46
N PHE A 20 -34.69 27.80 54.23
CA PHE A 20 -34.72 26.86 53.11
C PHE A 20 -33.56 25.88 53.20
N PRO A 21 -33.79 24.59 53.00
CA PRO A 21 -32.77 23.59 53.23
C PRO A 21 -31.60 23.72 52.26
N ASP A 22 -30.39 23.50 52.76
CA ASP A 22 -29.21 23.28 51.93
C ASP A 22 -29.03 21.79 51.56
N ALA A 23 -28.05 21.49 50.71
CA ALA A 23 -27.82 20.11 50.25
C ALA A 23 -27.49 19.13 51.39
N LYS A 24 -26.82 19.61 52.44
CA LYS A 24 -26.45 18.81 53.60
C LYS A 24 -27.69 18.52 54.45
N GLU A 25 -28.53 19.52 54.67
CA GLU A 25 -29.80 19.39 55.38
C GLU A 25 -30.75 18.43 54.66
N VAL A 26 -30.83 18.50 53.32
CA VAL A 26 -31.59 17.52 52.51
C VAL A 26 -31.00 16.13 52.68
N ALA A 27 -29.68 15.96 52.57
CA ALA A 27 -29.04 14.66 52.71
C ALA A 27 -29.31 14.02 54.08
N LEU A 28 -29.24 14.81 55.16
CA LEU A 28 -29.54 14.35 56.52
C LEU A 28 -31.01 13.96 56.71
N MET A 29 -31.93 14.52 55.93
CA MET A 29 -33.37 14.23 56.02
C MET A 29 -33.83 13.07 55.13
N VAL A 30 -33.08 12.74 54.06
CA VAL A 30 -33.46 11.72 53.06
C VAL A 30 -32.62 10.46 53.16
N TYR A 31 -31.36 10.55 53.61
CA TYR A 31 -30.46 9.41 53.62
C TYR A 31 -30.85 8.40 54.69
N GLU A 32 -31.35 7.25 54.25
CA GLU A 32 -31.64 6.08 55.07
C GLU A 32 -30.75 4.91 54.60
N PRO A 33 -29.77 4.47 55.40
CA PRO A 33 -28.74 3.51 54.94
C PRO A 33 -29.29 2.20 54.37
N GLU A 34 -30.33 1.65 54.98
CA GLU A 34 -30.92 0.36 54.59
C GLU A 34 -31.66 0.46 53.25
N ALA A 35 -32.44 1.54 53.06
CA ALA A 35 -33.15 1.79 51.80
C ALA A 35 -32.18 2.12 50.65
N PHE A 36 -31.16 2.95 50.90
CA PHE A 36 -30.15 3.29 49.90
C PHE A 36 -29.36 2.06 49.46
N SER A 37 -28.97 1.19 50.42
CA SER A 37 -28.26 -0.06 50.09
C SER A 37 -29.13 -1.04 49.31
N ALA A 38 -30.44 -1.10 49.59
CA ALA A 38 -31.37 -2.00 48.89
C ALA A 38 -31.60 -1.57 47.42
N GLU A 39 -31.56 -0.26 47.14
CA GLU A 39 -31.76 0.28 45.79
C GLU A 39 -30.45 0.61 45.04
N GLY A 40 -29.29 0.32 45.64
CA GLY A 40 -27.98 0.61 45.03
C GLY A 40 -27.67 2.10 44.92
N LEU A 41 -28.29 2.93 45.76
CA LEU A 41 -28.11 4.38 45.81
C LEU A 41 -26.99 4.77 46.78
N THR A 42 -26.37 5.91 46.51
CA THR A 42 -25.31 6.53 47.30
C THR A 42 -25.71 7.94 47.76
N PRO A 43 -25.06 8.50 48.79
CA PRO A 43 -25.29 9.91 49.18
C PRO A 43 -25.04 10.93 48.06
N LEU A 44 -24.21 10.60 47.06
CA LEU A 44 -23.96 11.44 45.89
C LEU A 44 -25.22 11.59 45.02
N ASP A 45 -26.02 10.54 44.90
CA ASP A 45 -27.26 10.54 44.12
C ASP A 45 -28.28 11.58 44.64
N ILE A 46 -28.23 11.93 45.94
CA ILE A 46 -29.06 13.00 46.52
C ILE A 46 -28.71 14.35 45.87
N LYS A 47 -27.41 14.63 45.75
CA LYS A 47 -26.93 15.88 45.17
C LYS A 47 -27.25 15.95 43.67
N ASP A 48 -27.08 14.85 42.96
CA ASP A 48 -27.36 14.77 41.53
C ASP A 48 -28.87 14.91 41.27
N THR A 49 -29.71 14.28 42.12
CA THR A 49 -31.17 14.44 42.08
C THR A 49 -31.58 15.89 42.34
N LEU A 50 -30.97 16.57 43.33
CA LEU A 50 -31.25 17.99 43.60
C LEU A 50 -30.91 18.90 42.41
N ALA A 51 -29.80 18.62 41.72
CA ALA A 51 -29.41 19.34 40.51
C ALA A 51 -30.42 19.09 39.37
N GLU A 52 -30.81 17.83 39.15
CA GLU A 52 -31.83 17.46 38.16
C GLU A 52 -33.19 18.10 38.48
N MET A 53 -33.62 18.10 39.74
CA MET A 53 -34.85 18.74 40.16
C MET A 53 -34.84 20.24 39.86
N THR A 54 -33.70 20.92 40.06
CA THR A 54 -33.56 22.35 39.78
C THR A 54 -33.71 22.66 38.29
N SER A 55 -33.21 21.78 37.42
CA SER A 55 -33.32 21.97 35.96
C SER A 55 -34.68 21.55 35.40
N ARG A 56 -35.32 20.51 35.96
CA ARG A 56 -36.53 19.90 35.39
C ARG A 56 -37.84 20.33 36.04
N LEU A 57 -37.86 20.63 37.35
CA LEU A 57 -39.11 20.96 38.03
C LEU A 57 -39.45 22.45 37.85
N PRO A 58 -40.67 22.79 37.39
CA PRO A 58 -41.06 24.16 37.12
C PRO A 58 -40.85 25.10 38.32
N HIS A 59 -41.44 24.73 39.45
CA HIS A 59 -41.49 25.60 40.62
C HIS A 59 -40.31 25.40 41.57
N PHE A 60 -39.40 24.46 41.31
CA PHE A 60 -38.24 24.25 42.16
C PHE A 60 -37.10 25.15 41.70
N THR A 61 -36.42 25.80 42.64
CA THR A 61 -35.29 26.69 42.38
C THR A 61 -34.20 26.52 43.42
N SER A 62 -32.99 26.96 43.07
CA SER A 62 -31.88 27.04 44.01
C SER A 62 -31.03 28.29 43.80
N GLU A 63 -30.55 28.85 44.90
CA GLU A 63 -29.65 30.00 44.92
C GLU A 63 -28.81 29.94 46.21
N SER A 64 -27.53 30.32 46.12
CA SER A 64 -26.60 30.31 47.26
C SER A 64 -26.55 28.98 48.03
N GLY A 65 -26.77 27.86 47.33
CA GLY A 65 -26.73 26.51 47.91
C GLY A 65 -27.99 26.07 48.67
N ARG A 66 -29.08 26.86 48.61
CA ARG A 66 -30.38 26.53 49.23
C ARG A 66 -31.44 26.24 48.18
N TYR A 67 -32.41 25.40 48.53
CA TYR A 67 -33.43 24.88 47.62
C TYR A 67 -34.86 25.19 48.11
N TRP A 68 -35.74 25.69 47.24
CA TRP A 68 -37.13 25.99 47.61
C TRP A 68 -38.09 25.92 46.42
N PHE A 69 -39.40 25.86 46.72
CA PHE A 69 -40.46 26.00 45.73
C PHE A 69 -40.95 27.45 45.65
N THR A 70 -41.14 27.96 44.43
CA THR A 70 -41.64 29.31 44.16
C THR A 70 -43.02 29.27 43.47
N PRO A 71 -43.96 30.14 43.85
CA PRO A 71 -45.27 30.23 43.21
C PRO A 71 -45.22 30.92 41.83
N TYR A 72 -44.07 31.48 41.44
CA TYR A 72 -43.92 32.05 40.10
C TYR A 72 -43.96 30.92 39.05
N PRO A 73 -44.76 31.06 37.97
CA PRO A 73 -44.74 30.12 36.86
C PRO A 73 -43.32 30.03 36.31
N SER A 74 -42.82 28.82 36.14
CA SER A 74 -41.49 28.62 35.57
C SER A 74 -41.47 29.14 34.15
N VAL A 75 -40.38 29.82 33.77
CA VAL A 75 -40.16 30.16 32.36
C VAL A 75 -40.20 28.90 31.48
N ILE A 76 -39.83 27.74 32.03
CA ILE A 76 -39.85 26.44 31.36
C ILE A 76 -41.27 26.01 30.97
N GLU A 77 -42.31 26.33 31.75
CA GLU A 77 -43.69 25.95 31.39
C GLU A 77 -44.16 26.67 30.14
N TYR A 78 -43.81 27.95 30.00
CA TYR A 78 -44.08 28.71 28.79
C TYR A 78 -43.33 28.12 27.59
N VAL A 79 -42.08 27.71 27.78
CA VAL A 79 -41.26 27.04 26.75
C VAL A 79 -41.88 25.70 26.33
N GLU A 80 -42.27 24.84 27.27
CA GLU A 80 -42.85 23.51 26.99
C GLU A 80 -44.20 23.64 26.27
N LYS A 81 -45.04 24.60 26.68
CA LYS A 81 -46.31 24.88 25.98
C LYS A 81 -46.07 25.33 24.55
N LYS A 82 -45.15 26.27 24.34
CA LYS A 82 -44.80 26.80 23.02
C LYS A 82 -44.11 25.75 22.13
N ALA A 83 -43.27 24.88 22.73
CA ALA A 83 -42.67 23.74 22.03
C ALA A 83 -43.74 22.73 21.57
N ALA A 84 -44.74 22.45 22.40
CA ALA A 84 -45.87 21.60 22.02
C ALA A 84 -46.71 22.21 20.87
N GLU A 85 -46.85 23.53 20.83
CA GLU A 85 -47.48 24.26 19.71
C GLU A 85 -46.65 24.13 18.42
N LYS A 86 -45.33 24.41 18.47
CA LYS A 86 -44.42 24.25 17.31
C LYS A 86 -44.39 22.84 16.72
N LEU A 87 -44.58 21.81 17.55
CA LEU A 87 -44.65 20.42 17.08
C LEU A 87 -45.94 20.07 16.30
N ARG A 88 -46.99 20.88 16.46
CA ARG A 88 -48.27 20.77 15.72
C ARG A 88 -48.27 21.55 14.41
N GLU A 89 -47.43 22.57 14.31
CA GLU A 89 -47.21 23.39 13.11
C GLU A 89 -46.35 22.70 12.04
N PRO A 90 -46.24 23.25 10.81
CA PRO A 90 -45.31 22.77 9.80
C PRO A 90 -43.87 22.73 10.33
N ARG A 91 -43.30 21.52 10.46
CA ARG A 91 -42.04 21.26 11.18
C ARG A 91 -40.76 21.65 10.44
N MET A 92 -40.87 22.38 9.33
CA MET A 92 -39.73 22.74 8.48
C MET A 92 -38.67 23.57 9.22
N GLU A 93 -39.09 24.48 10.09
CA GLU A 93 -38.19 25.25 10.95
C GLU A 93 -37.38 24.34 11.88
N LEU A 94 -38.02 23.32 12.45
CA LEU A 94 -37.38 22.37 13.36
C LEU A 94 -36.35 21.49 12.63
N TYR A 95 -36.66 21.03 11.41
CA TYR A 95 -35.70 20.30 10.59
C TYR A 95 -34.47 21.15 10.23
N ARG A 96 -34.66 22.44 9.95
CA ARG A 96 -33.54 23.38 9.75
C ARG A 96 -32.69 23.52 11.01
N ALA A 97 -33.31 23.64 12.18
CA ALA A 97 -32.60 23.69 13.45
C ALA A 97 -31.76 22.42 13.69
N ILE A 98 -32.33 21.23 13.44
CA ILE A 98 -31.61 19.96 13.53
C ILE A 98 -30.41 19.94 12.57
N THR A 99 -30.59 20.43 11.34
CA THR A 99 -29.53 20.49 10.32
C THR A 99 -28.38 21.39 10.77
N VAL A 100 -28.68 22.56 11.35
CA VAL A 100 -27.68 23.46 11.92
C VAL A 100 -26.94 22.80 13.09
N CYS A 101 -27.64 22.12 13.99
CA CYS A 101 -27.02 21.38 15.09
C CYS A 101 -26.10 20.27 14.58
N ALA A 102 -26.53 19.50 13.58
CA ALA A 102 -25.72 18.46 12.95
C ALA A 102 -24.44 19.03 12.33
N ASN A 103 -24.52 20.21 11.70
CA ASN A 103 -23.36 20.92 11.15
C ASN A 103 -22.36 21.37 12.25
N ASN A 104 -22.85 21.71 13.44
CA ASN A 104 -22.01 22.17 14.55
C ASN A 104 -21.27 21.03 15.27
N ILE A 105 -21.66 19.78 15.06
CA ILE A 105 -21.06 18.58 15.70
C ILE A 105 -20.29 17.69 14.73
N LEU A 106 -19.94 18.21 13.54
CA LEU A 106 -19.10 17.50 12.57
C LEU A 106 -17.74 17.10 13.15
N ILE A 107 -17.12 18.02 13.90
CA ILE A 107 -15.86 17.84 14.62
C ILE A 107 -16.02 18.22 16.09
N ARG A 108 -15.21 17.64 16.97
CA ARG A 108 -15.17 18.03 18.38
C ARG A 108 -14.23 19.21 18.57
N LYS A 109 -14.76 20.33 19.06
CA LYS A 109 -13.99 21.53 19.41
C LYS A 109 -13.76 21.57 20.93
N GLU A 110 -12.56 21.24 21.42
CA GLU A 110 -12.26 21.38 22.85
C GLU A 110 -11.82 22.81 23.22
N ARG A 111 -12.10 23.22 24.46
CA ARG A 111 -11.82 24.56 25.01
C ARG A 111 -10.33 24.97 25.01
N ARG A 112 -9.40 24.07 24.66
CA ARG A 112 -7.94 24.32 24.62
C ARG A 112 -7.34 24.34 23.22
N GLY A 113 -8.17 24.39 22.17
CA GLY A 113 -7.71 24.42 20.77
C GLY A 113 -7.26 23.06 20.22
N ILE A 114 -7.49 21.98 20.96
CA ILE A 114 -7.34 20.61 20.45
C ILE A 114 -8.66 20.27 19.76
N GLU A 115 -8.62 20.13 18.44
CA GLU A 115 -9.75 19.70 17.63
C GLU A 115 -9.56 18.24 17.24
N GLU A 116 -10.56 17.41 17.54
CA GLU A 116 -10.60 16.04 17.03
C GLU A 116 -11.08 16.11 15.58
N ARG A 117 -10.12 16.13 14.65
CA ARG A 117 -10.37 16.18 13.20
C ARG A 117 -10.37 14.77 12.61
N GLY A 118 -11.08 14.61 11.49
CA GLY A 118 -10.95 13.42 10.66
C GLY A 118 -9.58 13.35 9.97
N GLU A 119 -9.22 12.15 9.53
CA GLU A 119 -8.03 11.87 8.73
C GLU A 119 -8.21 12.24 7.26
N ILE A 120 -9.43 12.11 6.73
CA ILE A 120 -9.79 12.38 5.33
C ILE A 120 -10.86 13.46 5.23
N PHE A 121 -11.84 13.46 6.14
CA PHE A 121 -12.93 14.43 6.13
C PHE A 121 -12.70 15.57 7.12
N ASP A 122 -13.14 16.76 6.74
CA ASP A 122 -13.15 17.98 7.53
C ASP A 122 -14.46 18.78 7.27
N GLU A 123 -14.62 19.92 7.94
CA GLU A 123 -15.80 20.78 7.75
C GLU A 123 -15.92 21.35 6.33
N LYS A 124 -14.83 21.40 5.54
CA LYS A 124 -14.82 22.00 4.18
C LYS A 124 -15.20 21.02 3.09
N ASN A 125 -14.90 19.73 3.25
CA ASN A 125 -15.32 18.67 2.32
C ASN A 125 -16.54 17.89 2.82
N THR A 126 -17.23 18.39 3.85
CA THR A 126 -18.49 17.82 4.32
C THR A 126 -19.67 18.72 3.95
N VAL A 127 -20.70 18.14 3.34
CA VAL A 127 -21.94 18.81 2.94
C VAL A 127 -23.08 18.26 3.77
N VAL A 128 -23.77 19.12 4.52
CA VAL A 128 -24.94 18.74 5.31
C VAL A 128 -26.21 19.09 4.55
N ILE A 129 -27.05 18.09 4.26
CA ILE A 129 -28.29 18.25 3.51
C ILE A 129 -29.47 18.00 4.44
N GLY A 130 -30.27 19.03 4.69
CA GLY A 130 -31.46 18.97 5.53
C GLY A 130 -32.72 18.49 4.80
N TYR A 131 -33.70 18.01 5.57
CA TYR A 131 -35.02 17.66 5.08
C TYR A 131 -35.74 18.86 4.45
N GLY A 132 -36.32 18.65 3.25
CA GLY A 132 -37.05 19.67 2.50
C GLY A 132 -36.16 20.66 1.72
N ASN A 133 -34.84 20.46 1.71
CA ASN A 133 -34.01 21.04 0.67
C ASN A 133 -34.37 20.40 -0.68
N ILE A 134 -34.44 21.19 -1.75
CA ILE A 134 -34.61 20.68 -3.11
C ILE A 134 -33.32 19.96 -3.47
N LEU A 135 -33.31 18.64 -3.34
CA LEU A 135 -32.15 17.79 -3.64
C LEU A 135 -31.65 17.97 -5.09
N GLU A 136 -32.52 18.39 -6.00
CA GLU A 136 -32.16 18.69 -7.39
C GLU A 136 -31.26 19.94 -7.54
N GLU A 137 -31.20 20.82 -6.53
CA GLU A 137 -30.37 22.03 -6.53
C GLU A 137 -29.02 21.83 -5.82
N ILE A 138 -28.85 20.75 -5.04
CA ILE A 138 -27.61 20.46 -4.33
C ILE A 138 -26.72 19.61 -5.22
N THR A 139 -25.90 20.27 -6.04
CA THR A 139 -24.87 19.60 -6.84
C THR A 139 -23.66 19.31 -5.96
N ILE A 140 -23.47 18.03 -5.62
CA ILE A 140 -22.20 17.54 -5.06
C ILE A 140 -21.19 17.52 -6.21
N ASP A 141 -20.15 18.35 -6.14
CA ASP A 141 -19.18 18.51 -7.21
C ASP A 141 -18.45 17.20 -7.53
N ASP A 142 -18.15 16.96 -8.81
CA ASP A 142 -17.38 15.80 -9.26
C ASP A 142 -15.89 16.15 -9.24
N GLU A 143 -15.28 16.05 -8.05
CA GLU A 143 -13.90 16.46 -7.80
C GLU A 143 -13.01 15.28 -7.38
N PRO A 144 -11.70 15.31 -7.67
CA PRO A 144 -10.74 14.28 -7.26
C PRO A 144 -10.36 14.42 -5.77
N ARG A 145 -11.33 14.57 -4.89
CA ARG A 145 -11.13 14.60 -3.43
C ARG A 145 -12.31 13.94 -2.71
N PRO A 146 -12.07 13.18 -1.63
CA PRO A 146 -13.15 12.62 -0.84
C PRO A 146 -14.06 13.71 -0.27
N GLN A 147 -15.36 13.48 -0.34
CA GLN A 147 -16.41 14.35 0.18
C GLN A 147 -17.38 13.52 1.02
N LEU A 148 -17.80 14.07 2.15
CA LEU A 148 -18.81 13.46 3.01
C LEU A 148 -20.13 14.21 2.86
N VAL A 149 -21.22 13.48 2.68
CA VAL A 149 -22.57 14.01 2.64
C VAL A 149 -23.33 13.50 3.85
N LEU A 150 -23.79 14.41 4.71
CA LEU A 150 -24.63 14.08 5.85
C LEU A 150 -26.09 14.38 5.51
N LEU A 151 -26.90 13.33 5.35
CA LEU A 151 -28.32 13.44 5.01
C LEU A 151 -29.19 13.54 6.27
N VAL A 152 -29.55 14.74 6.68
CA VAL A 152 -30.42 15.03 7.84
C VAL A 152 -31.90 14.95 7.41
N LYS A 153 -32.35 13.74 7.08
CA LYS A 153 -33.70 13.47 6.56
C LYS A 153 -34.29 12.18 7.17
N PRO A 154 -35.58 12.19 7.60
CA PRO A 154 -36.29 10.96 7.92
C PRO A 154 -36.51 10.13 6.66
N GLU A 155 -36.56 8.80 6.79
CA GLU A 155 -36.85 7.85 5.70
C GLU A 155 -35.89 7.98 4.50
N ILE A 156 -34.87 7.12 4.48
CA ILE A 156 -33.83 7.15 3.45
C ILE A 156 -34.19 6.23 2.28
N ASN A 157 -34.30 6.80 1.08
CA ASN A 157 -34.42 6.05 -0.16
C ASN A 157 -33.02 5.63 -0.64
N GLU A 158 -32.77 4.32 -0.74
CA GLU A 158 -31.46 3.80 -1.15
C GLU A 158 -31.08 4.20 -2.58
N GLU A 159 -32.05 4.34 -3.48
CA GLU A 159 -31.80 4.76 -4.87
C GLU A 159 -31.39 6.24 -4.93
N GLU A 160 -31.92 7.06 -4.02
CA GLU A 160 -31.52 8.47 -3.86
C GLU A 160 -30.05 8.54 -3.43
N VAL A 161 -29.66 7.72 -2.45
CA VAL A 161 -28.27 7.61 -1.95
C VAL A 161 -27.33 7.07 -3.04
N ARG A 162 -27.75 6.03 -3.77
CA ARG A 162 -27.00 5.48 -4.90
C ARG A 162 -26.72 6.56 -5.96
N ASN A 163 -27.73 7.35 -6.31
CA ASN A 163 -27.59 8.42 -7.30
C ASN A 163 -26.67 9.54 -6.80
N MET A 164 -26.71 9.92 -5.51
CA MET A 164 -25.76 10.90 -4.96
C MET A 164 -24.30 10.43 -5.11
N ILE A 165 -24.03 9.16 -4.82
CA ILE A 165 -22.68 8.59 -4.84
C ILE A 165 -22.15 8.40 -6.27
N LEU A 166 -22.97 7.90 -7.19
CA LEU A 166 -22.51 7.43 -8.51
C LEU A 166 -22.80 8.41 -9.66
N MET A 167 -23.75 9.34 -9.48
CA MET A 167 -24.22 10.24 -10.53
C MET A 167 -23.89 11.70 -10.25
N LYS A 168 -23.62 12.46 -11.31
CA LYS A 168 -23.43 13.91 -11.28
C LYS A 168 -24.74 14.59 -11.65
N GLY A 169 -25.75 14.44 -10.78
CA GLY A 169 -27.11 14.91 -11.05
C GLY A 169 -27.67 14.34 -12.36
N LYS A 170 -28.17 15.21 -13.24
CA LYS A 170 -28.73 14.84 -14.56
C LYS A 170 -27.66 14.72 -15.66
N GLU A 171 -26.40 15.07 -15.38
CA GLU A 171 -25.30 15.08 -16.37
C GLU A 171 -24.69 13.69 -16.64
N GLY A 172 -25.14 12.66 -15.93
CA GLY A 172 -24.70 11.27 -16.12
C GLY A 172 -23.83 10.76 -14.97
N ARG A 173 -23.02 9.74 -15.24
CA ARG A 173 -22.15 9.11 -14.23
C ARG A 173 -20.99 10.02 -13.86
N ARG A 174 -20.60 10.01 -12.59
CA ARG A 174 -19.39 10.70 -12.12
C ARG A 174 -18.14 10.12 -12.78
N THR A 175 -17.14 10.98 -12.95
CA THR A 175 -15.77 10.58 -13.27
C THR A 175 -15.11 10.05 -12.01
N TYR A 176 -15.15 10.81 -10.91
CA TYR A 176 -14.55 10.46 -9.64
C TYR A 176 -15.53 9.69 -8.75
N ARG A 177 -15.95 8.52 -9.24
CA ARG A 177 -17.00 7.67 -8.60
C ARG A 177 -16.64 7.15 -7.22
N ASN A 178 -15.39 7.27 -6.80
CA ASN A 178 -14.90 6.81 -5.51
C ASN A 178 -14.66 7.94 -4.50
N THR A 179 -15.40 9.05 -4.60
CA THR A 179 -15.13 10.25 -3.77
C THR A 179 -16.25 10.62 -2.81
N VAL A 180 -17.50 10.31 -3.14
CA VAL A 180 -18.67 10.70 -2.33
C VAL A 180 -19.04 9.59 -1.36
N ILE A 181 -19.09 9.91 -0.07
CA ILE A 181 -19.61 9.05 0.99
C ILE A 181 -20.86 9.67 1.56
N VAL A 182 -21.88 8.86 1.84
CA VAL A 182 -23.15 9.35 2.39
C VAL A 182 -23.36 8.75 3.78
N ALA A 183 -23.47 9.61 4.79
CA ALA A 183 -23.92 9.22 6.11
C ALA A 183 -25.39 9.62 6.28
N CYS A 184 -26.19 8.68 6.78
CA CYS A 184 -27.61 8.87 6.98
C CYS A 184 -28.06 8.28 8.32
N PRO A 185 -29.28 8.61 8.76
CA PRO A 185 -29.84 8.02 9.96
C PRO A 185 -29.99 6.51 9.83
N HIS A 186 -29.84 5.77 10.93
CA HIS A 186 -30.26 4.37 10.95
C HIS A 186 -31.78 4.25 10.77
N GLN A 187 -32.25 3.09 10.31
CA GLN A 187 -33.66 2.89 9.92
C GLN A 187 -34.68 3.13 11.06
N GLN A 188 -34.24 2.99 12.30
CA GLN A 188 -35.05 3.17 13.51
C GLN A 188 -34.78 4.51 14.22
N ALA A 189 -34.15 5.47 13.54
CA ALA A 189 -33.78 6.74 14.16
C ALA A 189 -35.02 7.51 14.64
N ASP A 190 -35.03 7.88 15.91
CA ASP A 190 -36.16 8.58 16.53
C ASP A 190 -36.11 10.09 16.23
N PHE A 191 -36.53 10.44 15.00
CA PHE A 191 -36.69 11.83 14.60
C PHE A 191 -37.73 12.59 15.43
N LYS A 192 -38.68 11.91 16.06
CA LYS A 192 -39.68 12.58 16.90
C LYS A 192 -39.01 13.17 18.14
N THR A 193 -38.08 12.44 18.75
CA THR A 193 -37.27 12.93 19.87
C THR A 193 -36.33 14.07 19.44
N LEU A 194 -35.68 13.97 18.28
CA LEU A 194 -34.86 15.07 17.73
C LEU A 194 -35.69 16.36 17.51
N LEU A 195 -36.88 16.22 16.93
CA LEU A 195 -37.82 17.34 16.73
C LEU A 195 -38.29 17.94 18.05
N SER A 196 -38.52 17.11 19.07
CA SER A 196 -38.91 17.55 20.41
C SER A 196 -37.84 18.43 21.04
N PHE A 197 -36.57 18.00 21.01
CA PHE A 197 -35.46 18.82 21.54
C PHE A 197 -35.27 20.10 20.72
N ALA A 198 -35.32 20.03 19.40
CA ALA A 198 -35.25 21.22 18.55
C ALA A 198 -36.38 22.22 18.85
N ALA A 199 -37.61 21.74 19.08
CA ALA A 199 -38.74 22.58 19.46
C ALA A 199 -38.52 23.25 20.81
N LYS A 200 -38.00 22.52 21.81
CA LYS A 200 -37.66 23.08 23.13
C LYS A 200 -36.60 24.16 23.03
N ILE A 201 -35.54 23.95 22.23
CA ILE A 201 -34.47 24.93 22.01
C ILE A 201 -35.03 26.19 21.33
N LYS A 202 -35.76 26.04 20.22
CA LYS A 202 -36.34 27.19 19.50
C LYS A 202 -37.36 27.96 20.33
N SER A 203 -38.23 27.26 21.05
CA SER A 203 -39.16 27.91 21.98
C SER A 203 -38.43 28.63 23.10
N ALA A 204 -37.34 28.07 23.63
CA ALA A 204 -36.53 28.72 24.64
C ALA A 204 -35.82 29.98 24.12
N GLU A 205 -35.29 29.97 22.90
CA GLU A 205 -34.74 31.16 22.23
C GLU A 205 -35.80 32.27 22.14
N GLU A 206 -37.00 31.95 21.65
CA GLU A 206 -38.06 32.95 21.52
C GLU A 206 -38.56 33.49 22.86
N VAL A 207 -38.68 32.64 23.88
CA VAL A 207 -39.07 33.07 25.23
C VAL A 207 -37.96 33.90 25.88
N MET A 208 -36.69 33.61 25.57
CA MET A 208 -35.55 34.42 26.02
C MET A 208 -35.64 35.85 25.50
N ASP A 209 -35.96 36.00 24.21
CA ASP A 209 -36.06 37.31 23.56
C ASP A 209 -37.23 38.16 24.13
N SER A 210 -38.31 37.52 24.57
CA SER A 210 -39.47 38.19 25.18
C SER A 210 -39.57 38.04 26.70
N LEU A 211 -38.46 37.72 27.41
CA LEU A 211 -38.45 37.50 28.86
C LEU A 211 -39.05 38.69 29.65
N THR A 212 -38.89 39.91 29.11
CA THR A 212 -39.38 41.15 29.71
C THR A 212 -40.91 41.26 29.71
N GLU A 213 -41.59 40.56 28.80
CA GLU A 213 -43.04 40.50 28.71
C GLU A 213 -43.65 39.57 29.78
N TYR A 214 -42.90 38.53 30.17
CA TYR A 214 -43.32 37.56 31.19
C TYR A 214 -42.99 38.00 32.62
N TYR A 215 -41.86 38.70 32.81
CA TYR A 215 -41.38 39.11 34.13
C TYR A 215 -40.99 40.59 34.18
N THR A 216 -41.77 41.38 34.91
CA THR A 216 -41.54 42.83 35.10
C THR A 216 -40.40 43.12 36.08
N ASP A 217 -40.20 42.25 37.07
CA ASP A 217 -39.16 42.36 38.10
C ASP A 217 -37.79 41.91 37.57
N ARG A 218 -36.74 42.69 37.87
CA ARG A 218 -35.38 42.47 37.34
C ARG A 218 -34.69 41.26 37.95
N ASP A 219 -34.87 41.01 39.23
CA ASP A 219 -34.18 39.92 39.92
C ASP A 219 -34.81 38.57 39.55
N ILE A 220 -36.14 38.54 39.45
CA ILE A 220 -36.87 37.39 38.91
C ILE A 220 -36.43 37.12 37.46
N ARG A 221 -36.29 38.16 36.65
CA ARG A 221 -35.83 38.02 35.26
C ARG A 221 -34.44 37.42 35.17
N ASN A 222 -33.48 37.87 35.97
CA ASN A 222 -32.12 37.32 36.00
C ASN A 222 -32.11 35.84 36.41
N LEU A 223 -32.94 35.46 37.39
CA LEU A 223 -33.07 34.07 37.83
C LEU A 223 -33.65 33.19 36.71
N GLN A 224 -34.72 33.63 36.05
CA GLN A 224 -35.36 32.89 34.96
C GLN A 224 -34.47 32.84 33.71
N GLU A 225 -33.72 33.90 33.42
CA GLU A 225 -32.74 33.93 32.32
C GLU A 225 -31.66 32.85 32.52
N LYS A 226 -31.12 32.72 33.74
CA LYS A 226 -30.16 31.67 34.06
C LYS A 226 -30.76 30.27 33.91
N LYS A 227 -31.97 30.06 34.46
CA LYS A 227 -32.69 28.78 34.34
C LYS A 227 -32.96 28.40 32.88
N LEU A 228 -33.29 29.39 32.04
CA LEU A 228 -33.55 29.19 30.61
C LEU A 228 -32.27 28.87 29.82
N LYS A 229 -31.14 29.53 30.15
CA LYS A 229 -29.82 29.19 29.56
C LYS A 229 -29.39 27.77 29.90
N ASP A 230 -29.51 27.38 31.16
CA ASP A 230 -29.18 26.02 31.61
C ASP A 230 -30.08 24.99 30.90
N TYR A 231 -31.39 25.26 30.80
CA TYR A 231 -32.34 24.40 30.08
C TYR A 231 -32.00 24.29 28.57
N MET A 232 -31.64 25.39 27.90
CA MET A 232 -31.22 25.37 26.51
C MET A 232 -29.94 24.55 26.30
N GLN A 233 -28.96 24.72 27.20
CA GLN A 233 -27.71 23.99 27.16
C GLN A 233 -27.92 22.48 27.32
N ASP A 234 -28.77 22.07 28.27
CA ASP A 234 -29.13 20.68 28.50
C ASP A 234 -29.85 20.05 27.29
N ASN A 235 -30.85 20.74 26.73
CA ASN A 235 -31.55 20.24 25.53
C ASN A 235 -30.62 20.20 24.31
N THR A 236 -29.67 21.13 24.18
CA THR A 236 -28.66 21.10 23.11
C THR A 236 -27.72 19.90 23.26
N ARG A 237 -27.28 19.61 24.50
CA ARG A 237 -26.46 18.42 24.78
C ARG A 237 -27.21 17.14 24.42
N LEU A 238 -28.46 17.01 24.87
CA LEU A 238 -29.31 15.85 24.56
C LEU A 238 -29.55 15.72 23.05
N LEU A 239 -29.86 16.83 22.36
CA LEU A 239 -30.00 16.84 20.91
C LEU A 239 -28.73 16.32 20.24
N ASN A 240 -27.55 16.82 20.62
CA ASN A 240 -26.28 16.37 20.05
C ASN A 240 -26.03 14.87 20.28
N GLU A 241 -26.27 14.36 21.49
CA GLU A 241 -26.14 12.93 21.83
C GLU A 241 -27.05 12.05 20.97
N HIS A 242 -28.30 12.46 20.81
CA HIS A 242 -29.27 11.76 19.96
C HIS A 242 -28.94 11.85 18.46
N LEU A 243 -28.38 12.98 17.99
CA LEU A 243 -27.90 13.10 16.61
C LEU A 243 -26.76 12.13 16.34
N LEU A 244 -25.76 12.05 17.22
CA LEU A 244 -24.62 11.14 17.07
C LEU A 244 -25.08 9.68 16.98
N SER A 245 -26.08 9.32 17.79
CA SER A 245 -26.69 7.98 17.78
C SER A 245 -27.55 7.72 16.54
N ALA A 246 -28.21 8.75 16.00
CA ALA A 246 -29.01 8.63 14.79
C ALA A 246 -28.15 8.38 13.55
N PHE A 247 -27.05 9.11 13.37
CA PHE A 247 -26.23 9.11 12.13
C PHE A 247 -25.14 8.04 12.12
N THR A 248 -25.56 6.77 12.19
CA THR A 248 -24.65 5.62 12.29
C THR A 248 -24.60 4.76 11.02
N ARG A 249 -25.44 5.02 10.02
CA ARG A 249 -25.50 4.24 8.77
C ARG A 249 -24.73 4.97 7.66
N ILE A 250 -23.81 4.26 7.00
CA ILE A 250 -22.87 4.86 6.05
C ILE A 250 -22.94 4.08 4.73
N ALA A 251 -23.20 4.78 3.62
CA ALA A 251 -23.11 4.26 2.27
C ALA A 251 -21.82 4.74 1.59
N TYR A 252 -21.18 3.83 0.85
CA TYR A 252 -19.95 4.12 0.14
C TYR A 252 -19.90 3.40 -1.21
N PRO A 253 -19.19 3.94 -2.21
CA PRO A 253 -19.03 3.31 -3.52
C PRO A 253 -18.25 2.00 -3.40
N ALA A 254 -18.69 0.98 -4.12
CA ALA A 254 -18.07 -0.34 -4.15
C ALA A 254 -18.26 -0.99 -5.53
N LYS A 255 -17.60 -2.14 -5.75
CA LYS A 255 -17.96 -3.04 -6.83
C LYS A 255 -18.76 -4.22 -6.30
N GLU A 256 -19.84 -4.54 -6.99
CA GLU A 256 -20.65 -5.73 -6.76
C GLU A 256 -20.87 -6.46 -8.08
N ALA A 257 -20.55 -7.76 -8.11
CA ALA A 257 -20.59 -8.58 -9.34
C ALA A 257 -19.90 -7.94 -10.57
N GLY A 258 -18.80 -7.20 -10.35
CA GLY A 258 -18.03 -6.52 -11.39
C GLY A 258 -18.62 -5.20 -11.90
N LYS A 259 -19.73 -4.73 -11.36
CA LYS A 259 -20.35 -3.43 -11.67
C LYS A 259 -20.19 -2.44 -10.52
N ASP A 260 -20.15 -1.16 -10.86
CA ASP A 260 -20.17 -0.08 -9.86
C ASP A 260 -21.53 -0.07 -9.14
N ASP A 261 -21.50 -0.15 -7.82
CA ASP A 261 -22.67 -0.08 -6.94
C ASP A 261 -22.28 0.59 -5.59
N ILE A 262 -23.15 0.53 -4.60
CA ILE A 262 -22.92 1.01 -3.23
C ILE A 262 -22.94 -0.13 -2.22
N LYS A 263 -22.16 0.01 -1.15
CA LYS A 263 -22.24 -0.85 0.03
C LYS A 263 -22.55 -0.04 1.27
N TRP A 264 -23.13 -0.73 2.24
CA TRP A 264 -23.49 -0.16 3.53
C TRP A 264 -22.57 -0.69 4.64
N THR A 265 -22.22 0.18 5.58
CA THR A 265 -21.63 -0.18 6.86
C THR A 265 -22.29 0.62 7.97
N THR A 266 -22.05 0.21 9.21
CA THR A 266 -22.55 0.89 10.40
C THR A 266 -21.39 1.26 11.32
N THR A 267 -21.60 2.27 12.15
CA THR A 267 -20.66 2.69 13.19
C THR A 267 -21.39 2.86 14.52
N SER A 268 -20.63 2.98 15.60
CA SER A 268 -21.15 3.34 16.91
C SER A 268 -21.05 4.85 17.10
N ALA A 269 -21.97 5.43 17.88
CA ALA A 269 -21.92 6.84 18.24
C ALA A 269 -20.57 7.18 18.90
N ALA A 270 -19.93 8.26 18.46
CA ALA A 270 -18.70 8.76 19.04
C ALA A 270 -18.84 10.23 19.49
N SER A 271 -17.73 10.93 19.68
CA SER A 271 -17.67 12.32 20.12
C SER A 271 -18.14 13.35 19.07
N ALA A 272 -18.06 13.00 17.78
CA ALA A 272 -18.40 13.84 16.65
C ALA A 272 -18.74 13.01 15.40
N ILE A 273 -19.42 13.60 14.42
CA ILE A 273 -19.94 12.89 13.24
C ILE A 273 -18.82 12.40 12.30
N ILE A 274 -17.79 13.20 12.04
CA ILE A 274 -16.71 12.79 11.13
C ILE A 274 -15.90 11.62 11.71
N PRO A 275 -15.36 11.70 12.94
CA PRO A 275 -14.60 10.59 13.53
C PRO A 275 -15.38 9.27 13.60
N GLN A 276 -16.68 9.30 13.94
CA GLN A 276 -17.48 8.07 13.96
C GLN A 276 -17.64 7.46 12.56
N ILE A 277 -17.81 8.28 11.53
CA ILE A 277 -17.95 7.80 10.15
C ILE A 277 -16.65 7.18 9.67
N GLU A 278 -15.51 7.83 9.91
CA GLU A 278 -14.21 7.28 9.56
C GLU A 278 -13.93 5.96 10.28
N ALA A 279 -14.30 5.85 11.56
CA ALA A 279 -14.21 4.58 12.31
C ALA A 279 -15.03 3.46 11.65
N GLY A 280 -16.25 3.78 11.19
CA GLY A 280 -17.10 2.83 10.46
C GLY A 280 -16.51 2.39 9.12
N LEU A 281 -15.88 3.31 8.38
CA LEU A 281 -15.21 3.02 7.11
C LEU A 281 -13.90 2.24 7.27
N LYS A 282 -13.25 2.33 8.44
CA LYS A 282 -12.04 1.56 8.79
C LYS A 282 -12.34 0.13 9.26
N ASN A 283 -13.61 -0.25 9.40
CA ASN A 283 -13.99 -1.55 9.94
C ASN A 283 -13.38 -2.70 9.12
N PRO A 284 -12.50 -3.55 9.70
CA PRO A 284 -11.87 -4.64 8.98
C PRO A 284 -12.85 -5.73 8.54
N ALA A 285 -13.93 -5.95 9.31
CA ALA A 285 -14.88 -7.03 9.08
C ALA A 285 -15.65 -6.90 7.75
N THR A 286 -15.84 -5.67 7.28
CA THR A 286 -16.53 -5.37 6.01
C THR A 286 -15.58 -5.21 4.83
N GLY A 287 -14.26 -5.35 5.05
CA GLY A 287 -13.23 -4.87 4.13
C GLY A 287 -13.10 -3.34 4.24
N PRO A 288 -12.01 -2.82 4.82
CA PRO A 288 -11.95 -1.41 5.20
C PRO A 288 -11.94 -0.52 3.96
N LYS A 289 -12.98 0.31 3.84
CA LYS A 289 -13.15 1.29 2.77
C LYS A 289 -12.21 2.46 2.95
N LEU A 290 -11.86 2.84 4.17
CA LEU A 290 -10.87 3.89 4.45
C LEU A 290 -9.57 3.24 4.93
N ARG A 291 -8.45 3.57 4.28
CA ARG A 291 -7.11 3.09 4.62
C ARG A 291 -6.11 4.23 4.60
N THR A 292 -5.50 4.51 5.75
CA THR A 292 -4.45 5.53 5.89
C THR A 292 -3.03 4.95 5.94
N ASP A 293 -2.90 3.62 5.94
CA ASP A 293 -1.66 2.89 5.69
C ASP A 293 -1.88 1.88 4.56
N ILE A 294 -0.99 1.91 3.56
CA ILE A 294 -1.00 1.03 2.39
C ILE A 294 0.46 0.63 2.12
N GLY A 295 0.73 -0.66 2.06
CA GLY A 295 2.04 -1.18 1.66
C GLY A 295 2.28 -1.02 0.16
N PHE A 296 3.54 -0.93 -0.27
CA PHE A 296 3.88 -0.88 -1.70
C PHE A 296 3.34 -2.10 -2.46
N ARG A 297 3.44 -3.30 -1.86
CA ARG A 297 2.96 -4.54 -2.47
C ARG A 297 1.44 -4.52 -2.68
N ASP A 298 0.69 -4.08 -1.67
CA ASP A 298 -0.77 -3.95 -1.75
C ASP A 298 -1.18 -2.94 -2.84
N LEU A 299 -0.46 -1.81 -2.93
CA LEU A 299 -0.65 -0.82 -3.99
C LEU A 299 -0.40 -1.43 -5.38
N ALA A 300 0.73 -2.11 -5.55
CA ALA A 300 1.11 -2.72 -6.83
C ALA A 300 0.13 -3.82 -7.25
N GLU A 301 -0.28 -4.67 -6.31
CA GLU A 301 -1.27 -5.73 -6.56
C GLU A 301 -2.63 -5.14 -6.91
N PHE A 302 -3.09 -4.12 -6.17
CA PHE A 302 -4.34 -3.42 -6.46
C PHE A 302 -4.36 -2.85 -7.88
N LEU A 303 -3.29 -2.14 -8.28
CA LEU A 303 -3.18 -1.56 -9.62
C LEU A 303 -3.09 -2.64 -10.70
N LYS A 304 -2.39 -3.74 -10.44
CA LYS A 304 -2.30 -4.88 -11.36
C LYS A 304 -3.67 -5.55 -11.56
N MET A 305 -4.43 -5.79 -10.49
CA MET A 305 -5.74 -6.42 -10.57
C MET A 305 -6.82 -5.52 -11.20
N ASN A 306 -6.78 -4.20 -10.93
CA ASN A 306 -7.87 -3.29 -11.33
C ASN A 306 -7.58 -2.53 -12.63
N GLN A 307 -6.31 -2.28 -12.96
CA GLN A 307 -5.89 -1.50 -14.13
C GLN A 307 -4.95 -2.28 -15.06
N ASN A 308 -4.55 -3.50 -14.70
CA ASN A 308 -3.49 -4.26 -15.39
C ASN A 308 -2.15 -3.50 -15.44
N TRP A 309 -1.87 -2.70 -14.40
CA TRP A 309 -0.62 -1.95 -14.26
C TRP A 309 0.34 -2.70 -13.35
N ASP A 310 1.39 -3.29 -13.94
CA ASP A 310 2.44 -3.96 -13.18
C ASP A 310 3.56 -2.95 -12.88
N LEU A 311 3.62 -2.46 -11.64
CA LEU A 311 4.63 -1.49 -11.22
C LEU A 311 6.03 -2.11 -11.04
N ILE A 312 6.17 -3.43 -10.94
CA ILE A 312 7.44 -4.07 -10.55
C ILE A 312 8.07 -4.78 -11.74
N GLU A 313 7.33 -5.69 -12.37
CA GLU A 313 7.81 -6.52 -13.49
C GLU A 313 7.25 -6.04 -14.84
N GLY A 314 6.50 -4.93 -14.84
CA GLY A 314 5.93 -4.35 -16.04
C GLY A 314 6.95 -3.68 -16.97
N THR A 315 6.45 -3.30 -18.14
CA THR A 315 7.25 -2.66 -19.21
C THR A 315 6.79 -1.24 -19.53
N SER A 316 5.79 -0.73 -18.79
CA SER A 316 5.17 0.58 -19.01
C SER A 316 5.52 1.57 -17.90
N ARG A 317 5.39 2.86 -18.21
CA ARG A 317 5.60 3.98 -17.28
C ARG A 317 4.24 4.54 -16.88
N TYR A 318 4.09 4.94 -15.62
CA TYR A 318 2.84 5.50 -15.12
C TYR A 318 3.09 6.79 -14.39
N THR A 319 2.30 7.84 -14.66
CA THR A 319 2.42 9.08 -13.90
C THR A 319 1.88 8.89 -12.49
N PHE A 320 2.46 9.58 -11.51
CA PHE A 320 1.95 9.58 -10.15
C PHE A 320 0.49 10.06 -10.09
N ARG A 321 0.12 11.05 -10.92
CA ARG A 321 -1.26 11.51 -11.06
C ARG A 321 -2.22 10.39 -11.50
N SER A 322 -1.86 9.61 -12.52
CA SER A 322 -2.68 8.48 -12.98
C SER A 322 -2.89 7.43 -11.90
N ILE A 323 -1.86 7.16 -11.08
CA ILE A 323 -1.99 6.27 -9.93
C ILE A 323 -2.97 6.85 -8.91
N LEU A 324 -2.84 8.13 -8.54
CA LEU A 324 -3.78 8.79 -7.62
C LEU A 324 -5.22 8.78 -8.15
N ASP A 325 -5.41 9.12 -9.43
CA ASP A 325 -6.74 9.17 -10.05
C ASP A 325 -7.45 7.81 -10.04
N THR A 326 -6.70 6.71 -10.02
CA THR A 326 -7.28 5.37 -9.86
C THR A 326 -8.02 5.24 -8.53
N PHE A 327 -7.50 5.81 -7.45
CA PHE A 327 -8.15 5.80 -6.13
C PHE A 327 -9.39 6.71 -6.07
N TYR A 328 -9.55 7.65 -7.00
CA TYR A 328 -10.74 8.51 -7.08
C TYR A 328 -11.79 7.99 -8.07
N THR A 329 -11.39 7.20 -9.07
CA THR A 329 -12.27 6.75 -10.17
C THR A 329 -12.75 5.31 -10.01
N VAL A 330 -11.99 4.46 -9.33
CA VAL A 330 -12.32 3.04 -9.15
C VAL A 330 -13.08 2.84 -7.83
N THR A 331 -14.35 2.47 -7.93
CA THR A 331 -15.25 2.25 -6.78
C THR A 331 -14.78 1.15 -5.82
N SER A 332 -14.02 0.16 -6.28
CA SER A 332 -13.39 -0.86 -5.42
C SER A 332 -12.16 -0.37 -4.65
N ALA A 333 -11.61 0.81 -4.99
CA ALA A 333 -10.44 1.35 -4.31
C ALA A 333 -10.79 1.81 -2.88
N PRO A 334 -9.87 1.67 -1.91
CA PRO A 334 -10.04 2.31 -0.62
C PRO A 334 -9.92 3.85 -0.75
N LEU A 335 -10.65 4.59 0.07
CA LEU A 335 -10.36 5.99 0.35
C LEU A 335 -9.03 6.09 1.09
N THR A 336 -8.17 6.97 0.61
CA THR A 336 -6.85 7.18 1.18
C THR A 336 -6.35 8.60 0.88
N THR A 337 -5.20 8.95 1.43
CA THR A 337 -4.59 10.26 1.22
C THR A 337 -3.50 10.20 0.17
N ARG A 338 -3.24 11.33 -0.50
CA ARG A 338 -2.07 11.49 -1.38
C ARG A 338 -0.79 11.05 -0.66
N TYR A 339 -0.64 11.46 0.60
CA TYR A 339 0.54 11.14 1.41
C TYR A 339 0.72 9.63 1.56
N THR A 340 -0.35 8.89 1.86
CA THR A 340 -0.28 7.42 1.98
C THR A 340 0.21 6.76 0.69
N ILE A 341 -0.32 7.17 -0.47
CA ILE A 341 0.14 6.65 -1.78
C ILE A 341 1.60 7.05 -2.07
N GLU A 342 1.98 8.29 -1.76
CA GLU A 342 3.35 8.76 -1.91
C GLU A 342 4.34 7.93 -1.06
N GLN A 343 3.98 7.64 0.20
CA GLN A 343 4.78 6.80 1.08
C GLN A 343 4.85 5.35 0.60
N ALA A 344 3.75 4.79 0.09
CA ALA A 344 3.75 3.45 -0.49
C ALA A 344 4.73 3.36 -1.67
N ILE A 345 4.76 4.36 -2.56
CA ILE A 345 5.71 4.39 -3.69
C ILE A 345 7.15 4.59 -3.20
N LYS A 346 7.39 5.46 -2.20
CA LYS A 346 8.71 5.62 -1.59
C LYS A 346 9.24 4.32 -0.99
N ARG A 347 8.40 3.53 -0.32
CA ARG A 347 8.77 2.19 0.17
C ARG A 347 9.14 1.24 -0.99
N GLY A 348 8.45 1.33 -2.13
CA GLY A 348 8.82 0.57 -3.34
C GLY A 348 10.18 1.00 -3.92
N LEU A 349 10.47 2.30 -3.88
CA LEU A 349 11.75 2.87 -4.28
C LEU A 349 12.89 2.44 -3.34
N GLU A 350 12.66 2.44 -2.03
CA GLU A 350 13.61 1.95 -1.02
C GLU A 350 13.99 0.48 -1.26
N ASN A 351 13.04 -0.35 -1.69
CA ASN A 351 13.27 -1.74 -2.09
C ASN A 351 13.86 -1.90 -3.50
N LEU A 352 14.09 -0.79 -4.21
CA LEU A 352 14.55 -0.74 -5.60
C LEU A 352 13.60 -1.48 -6.57
N ASP A 353 12.34 -1.66 -6.20
CA ASP A 353 11.31 -2.29 -7.05
C ASP A 353 10.78 -1.32 -8.12
N VAL A 354 10.82 -0.02 -7.83
CA VAL A 354 10.45 1.07 -8.73
C VAL A 354 11.50 2.17 -8.73
N GLY A 355 11.66 2.85 -9.87
CA GLY A 355 12.34 4.14 -9.99
C GLY A 355 11.34 5.28 -10.20
N ILE A 356 11.75 6.51 -9.90
CA ILE A 356 10.95 7.72 -10.11
C ILE A 356 11.72 8.66 -11.04
N MET A 357 11.15 8.97 -12.19
CA MET A 357 11.68 10.01 -13.08
C MET A 357 10.94 11.33 -12.83
N MET A 358 11.67 12.36 -12.43
CA MET A 358 11.10 13.67 -12.13
C MET A 358 12.08 14.77 -12.54
N GLU A 359 11.59 15.73 -13.33
CA GLU A 359 12.40 16.88 -13.81
C GLU A 359 13.70 16.48 -14.52
N GLY A 360 13.65 15.40 -15.30
CA GLY A 360 14.81 14.88 -16.03
C GLY A 360 15.84 14.13 -15.18
N LYS A 361 15.58 13.96 -13.87
CA LYS A 361 16.42 13.18 -12.97
C LYS A 361 15.74 11.86 -12.60
N LEU A 362 16.50 10.77 -12.66
CA LEU A 362 16.11 9.47 -12.14
C LEU A 362 16.46 9.35 -10.66
N TYR A 363 15.47 9.05 -9.84
CA TYR A 363 15.59 8.62 -8.46
C TYR A 363 15.37 7.11 -8.41
N TRP A 364 16.44 6.34 -8.21
CA TRP A 364 16.34 4.90 -8.07
C TRP A 364 17.41 4.36 -7.14
N LYS A 365 18.67 4.35 -7.59
CA LYS A 365 19.77 3.73 -6.87
C LYS A 365 20.97 4.67 -6.75
N GLN A 366 21.56 4.73 -5.56
CA GLN A 366 22.75 5.53 -5.29
C GLN A 366 24.03 4.85 -5.82
N VAL A 367 24.95 5.68 -6.29
CA VAL A 367 26.30 5.26 -6.68
C VAL A 367 27.26 5.56 -5.53
N GLY A 368 28.00 4.54 -5.08
CA GLY A 368 28.95 4.65 -3.99
C GLY A 368 28.73 3.60 -2.89
N PRO A 369 29.61 3.57 -1.87
CA PRO A 369 29.62 2.54 -0.83
C PRO A 369 28.39 2.57 0.09
N GLN A 370 27.68 3.70 0.13
CA GLN A 370 26.44 3.85 0.91
C GLN A 370 25.36 2.87 0.42
N ASN A 371 25.31 2.63 -0.90
CA ASN A 371 24.30 1.81 -1.57
C ASN A 371 22.84 2.27 -1.23
N GLY A 372 21.85 1.58 -1.79
CA GLY A 372 20.44 1.85 -1.49
C GLY A 372 19.81 2.89 -2.41
N ALA A 373 18.62 3.34 -2.01
CA ALA A 373 17.77 4.15 -2.88
C ALA A 373 18.07 5.64 -2.77
N GLU A 374 18.01 6.35 -3.90
CA GLU A 374 17.99 7.81 -3.90
C GLU A 374 16.53 8.26 -3.80
N THR A 375 16.13 8.83 -2.65
CA THR A 375 14.73 9.18 -2.39
C THR A 375 14.46 10.67 -2.57
N PRO A 376 13.41 11.04 -3.34
CA PRO A 376 13.00 12.44 -3.43
C PRO A 376 12.19 12.85 -2.19
N ASN A 377 12.32 14.13 -1.80
CA ASN A 377 11.53 14.68 -0.68
C ASN A 377 10.02 14.61 -0.94
N LYS A 378 9.59 14.96 -2.15
CA LYS A 378 8.18 14.95 -2.58
C LYS A 378 8.05 14.43 -4.01
N ILE A 379 7.00 13.66 -4.28
CA ILE A 379 6.66 13.19 -5.63
C ILE A 379 5.64 14.16 -6.26
N LYS A 380 5.98 14.71 -7.43
CA LYS A 380 5.10 15.59 -8.23
C LYS A 380 4.08 14.78 -9.03
N ASP A 381 3.01 15.41 -9.48
CA ASP A 381 1.91 14.75 -10.21
C ASP A 381 2.38 14.18 -11.55
N GLU A 382 3.27 14.91 -12.20
CA GLU A 382 3.87 14.59 -13.50
C GLU A 382 5.04 13.60 -13.41
N ALA A 383 5.46 13.22 -12.20
CA ALA A 383 6.56 12.28 -12.01
C ALA A 383 6.17 10.90 -12.59
N GLU A 384 7.08 10.30 -13.35
CA GLU A 384 6.88 8.96 -13.90
C GLU A 384 7.40 7.91 -12.91
N ILE A 385 6.55 6.96 -12.57
CA ILE A 385 6.88 5.77 -11.80
C ILE A 385 7.23 4.66 -12.77
N LEU A 386 8.41 4.09 -12.60
CA LEU A 386 9.05 3.17 -13.53
C LEU A 386 9.29 1.82 -12.85
N PRO A 387 8.94 0.69 -13.48
CA PRO A 387 9.45 -0.62 -13.06
C PRO A 387 10.98 -0.67 -13.02
N TYR A 388 11.55 -1.43 -12.09
CA TYR A 388 13.00 -1.44 -11.85
C TYR A 388 13.83 -1.74 -13.10
N ARG A 389 13.34 -2.55 -14.05
CA ARG A 389 14.06 -2.87 -15.29
C ARG A 389 14.26 -1.63 -16.18
N ILE A 390 13.25 -0.76 -16.24
CA ILE A 390 13.33 0.50 -16.99
C ILE A 390 14.28 1.46 -16.26
N ALA A 391 14.16 1.57 -14.94
CA ALA A 391 15.06 2.39 -14.13
C ALA A 391 16.53 1.92 -14.26
N ALA A 392 16.77 0.61 -14.28
CA ALA A 392 18.08 0.00 -14.50
C ALA A 392 18.68 0.35 -15.86
N ALA A 393 17.89 0.29 -16.94
CA ALA A 393 18.33 0.69 -18.27
C ALA A 393 18.73 2.16 -18.34
N ILE A 394 17.91 3.06 -17.78
CA ILE A 394 18.21 4.49 -17.76
C ILE A 394 19.47 4.78 -16.94
N LEU A 395 19.61 4.18 -15.75
CA LEU A 395 20.79 4.35 -14.92
C LEU A 395 22.04 3.82 -15.64
N ARG A 396 21.97 2.62 -16.23
CA ARG A 396 23.07 2.05 -17.02
C ARG A 396 23.50 3.02 -18.12
N ASP A 397 22.57 3.53 -18.91
CA ASP A 397 22.89 4.40 -20.05
C ASP A 397 23.55 5.71 -19.57
N ALA A 398 23.08 6.27 -18.46
CA ALA A 398 23.69 7.44 -17.84
C ALA A 398 25.13 7.17 -17.37
N LEU A 399 25.36 6.04 -16.69
CA LEU A 399 26.69 5.67 -16.19
C LEU A 399 27.67 5.34 -17.32
N LEU A 400 27.22 4.62 -18.35
CA LEU A 400 28.05 4.32 -19.52
C LEU A 400 28.39 5.57 -20.34
N ALA A 401 27.48 6.55 -20.41
CA ALA A 401 27.77 7.83 -21.04
C ALA A 401 28.80 8.66 -20.26
N GLU A 402 28.90 8.47 -18.94
CA GLU A 402 29.92 9.09 -18.11
C GLU A 402 31.27 8.36 -18.14
N SER A 403 31.28 7.05 -18.36
CA SER A 403 32.46 6.20 -18.51
C SER A 403 33.33 6.60 -19.70
N GLY A 404 34.63 6.28 -19.62
CA GLY A 404 35.59 6.47 -20.70
C GLY A 404 36.73 7.41 -20.34
N LEU A 405 37.49 7.81 -21.36
CA LEU A 405 38.66 8.67 -21.22
C LEU A 405 38.26 10.15 -21.32
N LYS A 406 38.45 10.91 -20.24
CA LYS A 406 38.25 12.37 -20.21
C LYS A 406 39.61 13.06 -20.09
N LYS A 407 39.94 13.92 -21.05
CA LYS A 407 41.14 14.78 -20.98
C LYS A 407 40.82 16.01 -20.15
N ILE A 408 41.44 16.15 -18.98
CA ILE A 408 41.29 17.30 -18.10
C ILE A 408 42.66 17.97 -17.99
N GLY A 409 42.85 19.06 -18.75
CA GLY A 409 44.15 19.73 -18.82
C GLY A 409 45.25 18.85 -19.42
N LYS A 410 46.28 18.54 -18.62
CA LYS A 410 47.43 17.68 -18.98
C LYS A 410 47.25 16.21 -18.59
N GLU A 411 46.16 15.87 -17.91
CA GLU A 411 45.92 14.52 -17.37
C GLU A 411 44.79 13.83 -18.15
N VAL A 412 44.92 12.52 -18.33
CA VAL A 412 43.85 11.68 -18.86
C VAL A 412 43.23 10.90 -17.71
N HIS A 413 41.94 11.11 -17.49
CA HIS A 413 41.15 10.44 -16.47
C HIS A 413 40.36 9.31 -17.13
N GLU A 414 40.66 8.06 -16.78
CA GLU A 414 39.82 6.91 -17.13
C GLU A 414 38.77 6.72 -16.04
N LEU A 415 37.50 6.93 -16.38
CA LEU A 415 36.36 6.71 -15.50
C LEU A 415 35.64 5.42 -15.88
N TRP A 416 35.36 4.55 -14.91
CA TRP A 416 34.50 3.38 -15.12
C TRP A 416 33.71 3.04 -13.86
N TYR A 417 32.67 2.24 -14.04
CA TYR A 417 31.79 1.78 -12.97
C TYR A 417 31.92 0.26 -12.79
N GLU A 418 31.98 -0.19 -11.54
CA GLU A 418 31.98 -1.61 -11.18
C GLU A 418 30.78 -1.93 -10.29
N VAL A 419 30.16 -3.09 -10.51
CA VAL A 419 29.09 -3.62 -9.68
C VAL A 419 29.65 -4.75 -8.82
N GLU A 420 29.61 -4.56 -7.51
CA GLU A 420 30.04 -5.56 -6.53
C GLU A 420 28.83 -6.37 -6.05
N ILE A 421 28.85 -7.69 -6.27
CA ILE A 421 27.81 -8.60 -5.81
C ILE A 421 28.43 -9.92 -5.36
N ALA A 422 28.05 -10.41 -4.18
CA ALA A 422 28.55 -11.66 -3.61
C ALA A 422 30.10 -11.78 -3.63
N GLY A 423 30.81 -10.68 -3.36
CA GLY A 423 32.28 -10.61 -3.35
C GLY A 423 32.95 -10.58 -4.73
N LYS A 424 32.18 -10.53 -5.82
CA LYS A 424 32.69 -10.36 -7.19
C LYS A 424 32.48 -8.94 -7.66
N LYS A 425 33.52 -8.34 -8.28
CA LYS A 425 33.44 -7.04 -8.95
C LYS A 425 33.37 -7.26 -10.46
N ILE A 426 32.31 -6.75 -11.07
CA ILE A 426 32.05 -6.87 -12.50
C ILE A 426 32.00 -5.46 -13.08
N ARG A 427 32.76 -5.16 -14.13
CA ARG A 427 32.66 -3.87 -14.81
C ARG A 427 31.28 -3.70 -15.42
N LEU A 428 30.71 -2.51 -15.37
CA LEU A 428 29.38 -2.23 -15.89
C LEU A 428 29.29 -2.56 -17.39
N GLU A 429 30.37 -2.31 -18.13
CA GLU A 429 30.49 -2.63 -19.56
C GLU A 429 30.40 -4.13 -19.85
N ASP A 430 30.85 -4.99 -18.92
CA ASP A 430 30.75 -6.45 -19.05
C ASP A 430 29.42 -6.97 -18.52
N LEU A 431 28.86 -6.32 -17.48
CA LEU A 431 27.64 -6.74 -16.82
C LEU A 431 26.44 -6.77 -17.78
N VAL A 432 26.35 -5.80 -18.70
CA VAL A 432 25.22 -5.66 -19.64
C VAL A 432 25.07 -6.81 -20.62
N HIS A 433 26.11 -7.63 -20.78
CA HIS A 433 26.09 -8.83 -21.62
C HIS A 433 25.64 -10.08 -20.86
N GLN A 434 25.43 -9.99 -19.55
CA GLN A 434 24.97 -11.10 -18.73
C GLN A 434 23.44 -11.21 -18.72
N LYS A 435 22.94 -12.42 -18.54
CA LYS A 435 21.52 -12.67 -18.31
C LYS A 435 21.10 -12.06 -16.96
N ASP A 436 19.90 -11.46 -16.91
CA ASP A 436 19.35 -10.84 -15.70
C ASP A 436 20.24 -9.73 -15.10
N TRP A 437 21.00 -9.03 -15.95
CA TRP A 437 21.89 -7.94 -15.55
C TRP A 437 21.17 -6.84 -14.77
N GLU A 438 19.88 -6.60 -15.04
CA GLU A 438 19.05 -5.64 -14.30
C GLU A 438 18.90 -6.02 -12.83
N LYS A 439 18.75 -7.32 -12.54
CA LYS A 439 18.65 -7.83 -11.16
C LYS A 439 19.99 -7.78 -10.45
N ILE A 440 21.07 -8.07 -11.18
CA ILE A 440 22.43 -7.95 -10.64
C ILE A 440 22.71 -6.48 -10.30
N LEU A 441 22.37 -5.55 -11.20
CA LEU A 441 22.50 -4.12 -10.96
C LEU A 441 21.62 -3.65 -9.79
N LYS A 442 20.39 -4.15 -9.67
CA LYS A 442 19.48 -3.87 -8.56
C LYS A 442 20.06 -4.32 -7.21
N ASN A 443 20.69 -5.49 -7.13
CA ASN A 443 21.16 -6.06 -5.86
C ASN A 443 22.62 -5.71 -5.50
N GLY A 444 23.48 -5.43 -6.49
CA GLY A 444 24.91 -5.18 -6.28
C GLY A 444 25.26 -3.72 -5.96
N ILE A 445 26.41 -3.45 -5.36
CA ILE A 445 26.86 -2.08 -5.03
C ILE A 445 27.53 -1.48 -6.25
N ILE A 446 27.11 -0.28 -6.69
CA ILE A 446 27.73 0.41 -7.83
C ILE A 446 28.86 1.30 -7.30
N LEU A 447 30.09 1.04 -7.72
CA LEU A 447 31.28 1.78 -7.33
C LEU A 447 31.82 2.56 -8.52
N LYS A 448 32.08 3.84 -8.31
CA LYS A 448 32.76 4.71 -9.27
C LYS A 448 34.26 4.59 -9.07
N ASN A 449 34.99 4.24 -10.12
CA ASN A 449 36.44 4.18 -10.12
C ASN A 449 37.01 5.20 -11.11
N GLU A 450 38.15 5.78 -10.74
CA GLU A 450 38.86 6.78 -11.54
C GLU A 450 40.37 6.49 -11.50
N LYS A 451 41.01 6.54 -12.67
CA LYS A 451 42.46 6.43 -12.81
C LYS A 451 43.01 7.64 -13.54
N ILE A 452 43.88 8.39 -12.87
CA ILE A 452 44.53 9.59 -13.40
C ILE A 452 45.87 9.20 -14.04
N ILE A 453 46.09 9.62 -15.28
CA ILE A 453 47.33 9.40 -16.02
C ILE A 453 47.94 10.76 -16.36
N ALA A 454 48.99 11.15 -15.63
CA ALA A 454 49.56 12.50 -15.68
C ALA A 454 50.53 12.75 -16.85
N THR A 455 51.24 11.74 -17.35
CA THR A 455 52.09 11.81 -18.56
C THR A 455 52.55 10.39 -18.93
N GLY A 456 52.58 10.03 -20.22
CA GLY A 456 52.92 8.66 -20.68
C GLY A 456 52.23 8.28 -21.99
N PHE A 457 51.74 7.05 -22.08
CA PHE A 457 51.01 6.53 -23.22
C PHE A 457 49.88 5.60 -22.74
N ILE A 458 48.81 5.50 -23.54
CA ILE A 458 47.63 4.68 -23.24
C ILE A 458 47.65 3.48 -24.17
N LEU A 459 47.65 2.29 -23.59
CA LEU A 459 47.40 1.03 -24.29
C LEU A 459 45.89 0.72 -24.23
N THR A 460 45.21 0.80 -25.37
CA THR A 460 43.77 0.50 -25.49
C THR A 460 43.56 -0.78 -26.28
N LEU A 461 42.83 -1.75 -25.70
CA LEU A 461 42.38 -2.94 -26.41
C LEU A 461 41.01 -2.70 -27.04
N LYS A 462 40.85 -3.07 -28.31
CA LYS A 462 39.56 -3.05 -29.00
C LYS A 462 39.32 -4.40 -29.70
N PRO A 463 38.42 -5.26 -29.18
CA PRO A 463 37.65 -5.15 -27.93
C PRO A 463 38.47 -5.54 -26.68
N SER A 464 38.04 -5.09 -25.48
CA SER A 464 38.61 -5.50 -24.18
C SER A 464 37.97 -6.79 -23.62
N THR A 465 36.82 -7.18 -24.16
CA THR A 465 36.11 -8.43 -23.85
C THR A 465 35.70 -9.09 -25.16
N LEU A 466 35.99 -10.39 -25.31
CA LEU A 466 35.69 -11.15 -26.52
C LEU A 466 35.03 -12.47 -26.18
N THR A 467 33.86 -12.74 -26.74
CA THR A 467 33.21 -14.06 -26.65
C THR A 467 33.57 -14.86 -27.89
N ILE A 468 34.10 -16.07 -27.71
CA ILE A 468 34.50 -16.97 -28.80
C ILE A 468 33.95 -18.37 -28.59
N LYS A 469 33.86 -19.16 -29.65
CA LYS A 469 33.55 -20.58 -29.57
C LYS A 469 34.81 -21.40 -29.25
N LEU A 470 34.64 -22.52 -28.55
CA LEU A 470 35.72 -23.47 -28.30
C LEU A 470 36.41 -23.87 -29.61
N GLY A 471 37.74 -23.69 -29.69
CA GLY A 471 38.53 -23.98 -30.89
C GLY A 471 38.76 -22.81 -31.84
N GLU A 472 38.17 -21.63 -31.61
CA GLU A 472 38.43 -20.43 -32.42
C GLU A 472 39.78 -19.78 -32.06
N ARG A 473 40.47 -19.26 -33.08
CA ARG A 473 41.75 -18.55 -32.92
C ARG A 473 41.50 -17.08 -32.58
N VAL A 474 42.12 -16.61 -31.50
CA VAL A 474 41.91 -15.25 -30.98
C VAL A 474 42.98 -14.30 -31.48
N LYS A 475 42.55 -13.25 -32.19
CA LYS A 475 43.38 -12.10 -32.56
C LYS A 475 42.68 -10.80 -32.18
N VAL A 476 43.33 -9.98 -31.36
CA VAL A 476 42.80 -8.70 -30.89
C VAL A 476 43.74 -7.57 -31.29
N LYS A 477 43.18 -6.44 -31.70
CA LYS A 477 43.95 -5.23 -31.97
C LYS A 477 44.08 -4.40 -30.70
N ALA A 478 45.29 -3.95 -30.41
CA ALA A 478 45.58 -2.95 -29.40
C ALA A 478 46.17 -1.70 -30.07
N SER A 479 45.91 -0.53 -29.51
CA SER A 479 46.50 0.74 -29.96
C SER A 479 47.25 1.39 -28.81
N VAL A 480 48.47 1.84 -29.08
CA VAL A 480 49.27 2.62 -28.15
C VAL A 480 49.19 4.08 -28.60
N THR A 481 48.66 4.95 -27.74
CA THR A 481 48.49 6.38 -28.04
C THR A 481 49.28 7.24 -27.05
N PRO A 482 50.02 8.26 -27.50
CA PRO A 482 50.80 9.10 -26.59
C PRO A 482 49.89 10.06 -25.82
N ILE A 483 50.29 10.39 -24.59
CA ILE A 483 49.75 11.53 -23.84
C ILE A 483 50.72 12.69 -24.05
N ASP A 484 50.27 13.70 -24.80
CA ASP A 484 51.06 14.85 -25.29
C ASP A 484 52.27 14.41 -26.17
N SER A 485 53.47 14.97 -25.96
CA SER A 485 54.68 14.69 -26.75
C SER A 485 55.52 13.58 -26.10
N TYR A 486 55.00 12.36 -26.07
CA TYR A 486 55.72 11.19 -25.55
C TYR A 486 56.54 10.50 -26.66
N ASP A 487 57.85 10.77 -26.71
CA ASP A 487 58.75 10.36 -27.81
C ASP A 487 59.66 9.17 -27.49
N TYR A 488 59.54 8.59 -26.29
CA TYR A 488 60.33 7.43 -25.88
C TYR A 488 59.85 6.15 -26.59
N PRO A 489 60.75 5.22 -26.94
CA PRO A 489 60.37 3.89 -27.41
C PRO A 489 59.58 3.12 -26.35
N ILE A 490 58.55 2.40 -26.79
CA ILE A 490 57.65 1.59 -25.98
C ILE A 490 57.79 0.14 -26.41
N THR A 491 58.04 -0.75 -25.46
CA THR A 491 58.08 -2.21 -25.64
C THR A 491 56.81 -2.82 -25.07
N VAL A 492 56.22 -3.78 -25.77
CA VAL A 492 54.97 -4.45 -25.37
C VAL A 492 55.20 -5.93 -25.15
N GLU A 493 54.74 -6.41 -24.00
CA GLU A 493 54.90 -7.78 -23.51
C GLU A 493 53.54 -8.36 -23.11
N THR A 494 53.38 -9.68 -23.27
CA THR A 494 52.14 -10.40 -22.95
C THR A 494 52.44 -11.65 -22.17
N VAL A 495 51.56 -12.01 -21.24
CA VAL A 495 51.68 -13.24 -20.45
C VAL A 495 51.48 -14.49 -21.32
N LYS A 496 50.62 -14.39 -22.34
CA LYS A 496 50.29 -15.46 -23.29
C LYS A 496 50.13 -14.87 -24.69
N GLY A 497 50.52 -15.63 -25.72
CA GLY A 497 50.42 -15.21 -27.12
C GLY A 497 51.61 -14.37 -27.59
N ASN A 498 51.51 -13.87 -28.83
CA ASN A 498 52.52 -13.05 -29.47
C ASN A 498 51.93 -11.69 -29.88
N VAL A 499 52.71 -10.62 -29.70
CA VAL A 499 52.37 -9.27 -30.13
C VAL A 499 53.24 -8.82 -31.29
N THR A 500 52.64 -8.16 -32.28
CA THR A 500 53.35 -7.67 -33.45
C THR A 500 52.78 -6.31 -33.90
N PRO A 501 53.59 -5.24 -33.98
CA PRO A 501 54.97 -5.10 -33.48
C PRO A 501 55.03 -5.13 -31.94
N ASN A 502 56.14 -5.62 -31.38
CA ASN A 502 56.39 -5.65 -29.93
C ASN A 502 57.19 -4.43 -29.43
N ARG A 503 57.63 -3.54 -30.32
CA ARG A 503 58.31 -2.28 -29.99
C ARG A 503 57.97 -1.20 -31.00
N GLY A 504 57.76 0.02 -30.55
CA GLY A 504 57.42 1.16 -31.41
C GLY A 504 57.48 2.51 -30.69
N LYS A 505 57.28 3.60 -31.42
CA LYS A 505 57.03 4.93 -30.86
C LYS A 505 55.54 5.25 -30.99
N ALA A 506 54.92 5.77 -29.96
CA ALA A 506 53.51 6.14 -30.00
C ALA A 506 53.27 7.31 -30.98
N PRO A 507 52.17 7.31 -31.77
CA PRO A 507 51.12 6.29 -31.83
C PRO A 507 51.45 5.10 -32.75
N PHE A 508 51.12 3.87 -32.33
CA PHE A 508 51.19 2.67 -33.18
C PHE A 508 50.14 1.62 -32.80
N GLU A 509 49.78 0.77 -33.77
CA GLU A 509 48.88 -0.37 -33.56
C GLU A 509 49.66 -1.67 -33.34
N ILE A 510 49.07 -2.58 -32.58
CA ILE A 510 49.61 -3.89 -32.22
C ILE A 510 48.54 -4.93 -32.51
N THR A 511 48.94 -6.03 -33.13
CA THR A 511 48.11 -7.24 -33.21
C THR A 511 48.57 -8.22 -32.14
N TRP A 512 47.65 -8.61 -31.25
CA TRP A 512 47.88 -9.63 -30.23
C TRP A 512 47.19 -10.94 -30.63
N ASP A 513 47.99 -11.97 -30.89
CA ASP A 513 47.53 -13.31 -31.26
C ASP A 513 47.71 -14.27 -30.08
N LEU A 514 46.59 -14.68 -29.48
CA LEU A 514 46.56 -15.59 -28.33
C LEU A 514 46.49 -17.07 -28.73
N GLY A 515 46.36 -17.37 -30.02
CA GLY A 515 46.17 -18.73 -30.49
C GLY A 515 44.76 -19.27 -30.22
N ILE A 516 44.65 -20.59 -30.08
CA ILE A 516 43.39 -21.31 -29.84
C ILE A 516 43.25 -21.56 -28.34
N LEU A 517 42.04 -21.35 -27.80
CA LEU A 517 41.72 -21.68 -26.41
C LEU A 517 40.87 -22.96 -26.35
N GLU A 518 41.32 -23.92 -25.54
CA GLU A 518 40.73 -25.27 -25.41
C GLU A 518 39.93 -25.47 -24.11
N GLU A 519 39.90 -24.47 -23.23
CA GLU A 519 39.23 -24.54 -21.93
C GLU A 519 37.99 -23.65 -21.92
N LEU A 520 36.85 -24.20 -21.49
CA LEU A 520 35.58 -23.47 -21.36
C LEU A 520 35.61 -22.50 -20.18
N GLY A 521 34.90 -21.38 -20.30
CA GLY A 521 34.73 -20.40 -19.23
C GLY A 521 35.45 -19.07 -19.49
N GLU A 522 35.57 -18.26 -18.43
CA GLU A 522 36.16 -16.93 -18.46
C GLU A 522 37.69 -17.01 -18.25
N HIS A 523 38.45 -16.47 -19.21
CA HIS A 523 39.90 -16.41 -19.17
C HIS A 523 40.37 -14.95 -19.21
N LYS A 524 41.35 -14.60 -18.38
CA LYS A 524 41.92 -13.24 -18.34
C LYS A 524 43.38 -13.26 -18.77
N PHE A 525 43.71 -12.46 -19.77
CA PHE A 525 45.07 -12.33 -20.28
C PHE A 525 45.54 -10.88 -20.13
N GLY A 526 46.76 -10.69 -19.63
CA GLY A 526 47.38 -9.37 -19.47
C GLY A 526 48.32 -9.02 -20.63
N ILE A 527 48.21 -7.78 -21.10
CA ILE A 527 49.16 -7.13 -22.01
C ILE A 527 49.72 -5.89 -21.31
N LYS A 528 51.04 -5.70 -21.38
CA LYS A 528 51.76 -4.64 -20.71
C LYS A 528 52.67 -3.93 -21.70
N ALA A 529 52.64 -2.60 -21.70
CA ALA A 529 53.50 -1.76 -22.50
C ALA A 529 54.37 -0.92 -21.56
N SER A 530 55.69 -0.95 -21.74
CA SER A 530 56.69 -0.28 -20.91
C SER A 530 57.55 0.64 -21.79
N GLY A 531 57.64 1.90 -21.40
CA GLY A 531 58.52 2.89 -22.00
C GLY A 531 59.94 2.79 -21.43
N GLU A 532 60.94 3.21 -22.22
CA GLU A 532 62.34 3.25 -21.75
C GLU A 532 62.57 4.23 -20.59
N ASP A 533 61.66 5.17 -20.35
CA ASP A 533 61.66 6.07 -19.20
C ASP A 533 61.07 5.43 -17.93
N GLY A 534 60.76 4.14 -17.96
CA GLY A 534 60.22 3.36 -16.84
C GLY A 534 58.70 3.50 -16.65
N ARG A 535 57.99 4.20 -17.53
CA ARG A 535 56.52 4.31 -17.47
C ARG A 535 55.84 3.11 -18.08
N GLU A 536 54.74 2.69 -17.48
CA GLU A 536 54.05 1.47 -17.86
C GLU A 536 52.55 1.70 -18.04
N SER A 537 51.96 0.99 -19.01
CA SER A 537 50.53 0.97 -19.30
C SER A 537 50.12 -0.48 -19.52
N ALA A 538 49.13 -0.97 -18.78
CA ALA A 538 48.67 -2.36 -18.88
C ALA A 538 47.18 -2.40 -19.18
N ALA A 539 46.78 -3.40 -19.96
CA ALA A 539 45.40 -3.70 -20.27
C ALA A 539 45.16 -5.21 -20.10
N THR A 540 43.92 -5.57 -19.79
CA THR A 540 43.51 -6.96 -19.63
C THR A 540 42.47 -7.27 -20.69
N LEU A 541 42.64 -8.40 -21.38
CA LEU A 541 41.63 -8.97 -22.26
C LEU A 541 40.90 -10.08 -21.51
N THR A 542 39.58 -9.96 -21.42
CA THR A 542 38.71 -11.02 -20.91
C THR A 542 38.15 -11.81 -22.10
N ILE A 543 38.34 -13.12 -22.11
CA ILE A 543 37.80 -14.01 -23.14
C ILE A 543 36.81 -14.97 -22.51
N ILE A 544 35.60 -15.02 -23.07
CA ILE A 544 34.57 -15.97 -22.66
C ILE A 544 34.53 -17.06 -23.73
N VAL A 545 34.98 -18.26 -23.37
CA VAL A 545 34.96 -19.42 -24.27
C VAL A 545 33.66 -20.19 -24.03
N GLU A 546 32.73 -20.07 -24.98
CA GLU A 546 31.44 -20.74 -24.92
C GLU A 546 31.51 -22.17 -25.45
N SER A 547 30.67 -23.03 -24.87
CA SER A 547 30.42 -24.39 -25.34
C SER A 547 29.73 -24.38 -26.70
N LEU A 548 30.09 -25.33 -27.56
CA LEU A 548 29.40 -25.64 -28.82
C LEU A 548 28.02 -26.29 -28.61
N GLU A 549 27.74 -26.75 -27.39
CA GLU A 549 26.46 -27.34 -26.98
C GLU A 549 25.63 -26.33 -26.17
N GLU A 550 24.36 -26.14 -26.52
CA GLU A 550 23.37 -25.39 -25.72
C GLU A 550 22.40 -26.34 -25.01
N GLU A 551 21.88 -25.92 -23.86
CA GLU A 551 20.85 -26.66 -23.15
C GLU A 551 19.46 -26.26 -23.67
N ALA A 552 18.69 -27.23 -24.14
CA ALA A 552 17.33 -27.06 -24.59
C ALA A 552 16.39 -27.95 -23.77
N GLU A 553 15.16 -27.48 -23.53
CA GLU A 553 14.12 -28.27 -22.88
C GLU A 553 13.04 -28.60 -23.89
N THR A 554 12.56 -29.85 -23.87
CA THR A 554 11.44 -30.28 -24.71
C THR A 554 10.56 -31.27 -23.97
N GLU A 555 9.25 -31.22 -24.22
CA GLU A 555 8.31 -32.21 -23.69
C GLU A 555 8.15 -33.42 -24.62
N ARG A 556 8.70 -33.33 -25.85
CA ARG A 556 8.57 -34.36 -26.87
C ARG A 556 9.91 -34.61 -27.56
N LEU A 557 10.26 -35.88 -27.71
CA LEU A 557 11.41 -36.32 -28.49
C LEU A 557 10.94 -36.82 -29.86
N ASP A 558 11.49 -36.25 -30.92
CA ASP A 558 11.22 -36.66 -32.30
C ASP A 558 12.50 -36.70 -33.14
N LEU A 559 12.36 -36.91 -34.46
CA LEU A 559 13.49 -37.03 -35.38
C LEU A 559 14.37 -35.77 -35.46
N THR A 560 13.87 -34.61 -35.05
CA THR A 560 14.67 -33.37 -34.98
C THR A 560 15.66 -33.37 -33.82
N ASN A 561 15.49 -34.25 -32.83
CA ASN A 561 16.36 -34.38 -31.66
C ASN A 561 17.45 -35.45 -31.84
N VAL A 562 17.55 -36.08 -33.01
CA VAL A 562 18.62 -37.06 -33.31
C VAL A 562 19.98 -36.37 -33.20
N GLY A 563 20.89 -36.98 -32.43
CA GLY A 563 22.22 -36.43 -32.13
C GLY A 563 22.28 -35.55 -30.88
N ALA A 564 21.15 -35.14 -30.31
CA ALA A 564 21.11 -34.43 -29.03
C ALA A 564 21.44 -35.36 -27.85
N LYS A 565 21.97 -34.84 -26.75
CA LYS A 565 22.28 -35.62 -25.55
C LYS A 565 21.28 -35.32 -24.43
N ILE A 566 20.50 -36.29 -23.98
CA ILE A 566 19.68 -36.12 -22.77
C ILE A 566 20.63 -36.05 -21.57
N ILE A 567 20.41 -35.07 -20.68
CA ILE A 567 21.13 -34.94 -19.40
C ILE A 567 20.22 -35.10 -18.19
N GLN A 568 18.94 -34.79 -18.32
CA GLN A 568 17.97 -34.84 -17.23
C GLN A 568 16.56 -35.14 -17.77
N ILE A 569 15.77 -35.85 -16.97
CA ILE A 569 14.35 -36.11 -17.21
C ILE A 569 13.58 -35.62 -15.99
N ILE A 570 12.55 -34.82 -16.20
CA ILE A 570 11.69 -34.25 -15.15
C ILE A 570 10.28 -34.80 -15.37
N PRO A 571 9.89 -35.89 -14.70
CA PRO A 571 8.55 -36.44 -14.80
C PRO A 571 7.51 -35.51 -14.16
N LYS A 572 6.28 -35.48 -14.68
CA LYS A 572 5.19 -34.64 -14.15
C LYS A 572 4.42 -35.29 -12.98
N ASN A 573 4.51 -36.61 -12.82
CA ASN A 573 3.81 -37.38 -11.78
C ASN A 573 4.46 -38.76 -11.51
N LEU A 574 3.95 -39.49 -10.52
CA LEU A 574 4.43 -40.82 -10.13
C LEU A 574 4.43 -41.84 -11.28
N THR A 575 3.42 -41.80 -12.14
CA THR A 575 3.32 -42.72 -13.30
C THR A 575 4.43 -42.43 -14.32
N SER A 576 4.67 -41.15 -14.62
CA SER A 576 5.76 -40.74 -15.52
C SER A 576 7.15 -41.03 -14.93
N LEU A 577 7.33 -40.93 -13.61
CA LEU A 577 8.59 -41.30 -12.94
C LEU A 577 8.84 -42.81 -13.09
N GLN A 578 7.83 -43.63 -12.86
CA GLN A 578 7.91 -45.07 -13.04
C GLN A 578 8.32 -45.42 -14.48
N ILE A 579 7.60 -44.89 -15.49
CA ILE A 579 7.90 -45.12 -16.91
C ILE A 579 9.33 -44.67 -17.24
N ALA A 580 9.78 -43.52 -16.72
CA ALA A 580 11.12 -43.01 -16.96
C ALA A 580 12.21 -43.94 -16.40
N THR A 581 12.04 -44.43 -15.18
CA THR A 581 12.98 -45.37 -14.55
C THR A 581 13.01 -46.73 -15.25
N GLU A 582 11.86 -47.24 -15.71
CA GLU A 582 11.76 -48.47 -16.48
C GLU A 582 12.42 -48.34 -17.85
N THR A 583 12.21 -47.21 -18.54
CA THR A 583 12.87 -46.93 -19.83
C THR A 583 14.39 -46.85 -19.67
N LEU A 584 14.88 -46.13 -18.65
CA LEU A 584 16.32 -46.05 -18.36
C LEU A 584 16.94 -47.42 -18.06
N SER A 585 16.23 -48.26 -17.30
CA SER A 585 16.64 -49.64 -17.03
C SER A 585 16.74 -50.48 -18.32
N LYS A 586 15.74 -50.38 -19.21
CA LYS A 586 15.71 -51.12 -20.49
C LYS A 586 16.85 -50.74 -21.44
N ILE A 587 17.32 -49.50 -21.38
CA ILE A 587 18.46 -49.03 -22.20
C ILE A 587 19.81 -49.10 -21.45
N ASN A 588 19.85 -49.78 -20.29
CA ASN A 588 21.04 -49.92 -19.43
C ASN A 588 21.69 -48.58 -19.05
N GLN A 589 20.87 -47.59 -18.69
CA GLN A 589 21.33 -46.26 -18.27
C GLN A 589 21.00 -45.99 -16.81
N GLU A 590 21.97 -45.40 -16.11
CA GLU A 590 21.84 -45.07 -14.70
C GLU A 590 21.56 -43.58 -14.49
N ALA A 591 20.65 -43.28 -13.58
CA ALA A 591 20.38 -41.93 -13.12
C ALA A 591 20.41 -41.86 -11.59
N THR A 592 20.71 -40.67 -11.09
CA THR A 592 20.52 -40.30 -9.69
C THR A 592 19.31 -39.39 -9.59
N VAL A 593 18.59 -39.48 -8.48
CA VAL A 593 17.47 -38.60 -8.13
C VAL A 593 17.92 -37.77 -6.94
N PRO A 594 18.41 -36.52 -7.17
CA PRO A 594 18.91 -35.67 -6.08
C PRO A 594 17.83 -35.36 -5.07
N GLN A 595 16.59 -35.26 -5.54
CA GLN A 595 15.44 -34.94 -4.72
C GLN A 595 14.17 -35.58 -5.29
N LEU A 596 13.45 -36.27 -4.43
CA LEU A 596 12.11 -36.78 -4.67
C LEU A 596 11.21 -36.30 -3.52
N ILE A 597 10.26 -35.42 -3.81
CA ILE A 597 9.22 -34.97 -2.87
C ILE A 597 7.86 -35.34 -3.45
N ILE A 598 7.04 -36.00 -2.64
CA ILE A 598 5.67 -36.33 -2.97
C ILE A 598 4.82 -35.90 -1.79
N THR A 599 3.86 -35.03 -2.03
CA THR A 599 2.92 -34.58 -1.02
C THR A 599 1.53 -35.05 -1.42
N PHE A 600 0.96 -35.90 -0.57
CA PHE A 600 -0.41 -36.38 -0.69
C PHE A 600 -1.33 -35.42 0.06
N GLU A 601 -2.24 -34.80 -0.67
CA GLU A 601 -3.08 -33.70 -0.18
C GLU A 601 -2.22 -32.62 0.50
N GLU A 602 -2.52 -32.23 1.75
CA GLU A 602 -1.71 -31.29 2.55
C GLU A 602 -1.05 -31.94 3.79
N ASN A 603 -1.28 -33.24 4.01
CA ASN A 603 -1.05 -33.86 5.32
C ASN A 603 0.13 -34.83 5.38
N ILE A 604 0.51 -35.45 4.25
CA ILE A 604 1.55 -36.49 4.23
C ILE A 604 2.59 -36.16 3.16
N THR A 605 3.80 -35.86 3.60
CA THR A 605 4.93 -35.60 2.70
C THR A 605 5.96 -36.72 2.80
N PHE A 606 6.25 -37.35 1.66
CA PHE A 606 7.38 -38.24 1.49
C PHE A 606 8.53 -37.47 0.83
N SER A 607 9.71 -37.50 1.44
CA SER A 607 10.90 -36.87 0.87
C SER A 607 12.10 -37.80 0.92
N CYS A 608 12.82 -37.90 -0.19
CA CYS A 608 14.05 -38.65 -0.29
C CYS A 608 15.08 -37.87 -1.11
N LYS A 609 16.36 -38.04 -0.80
CA LYS A 609 17.48 -37.34 -1.46
C LYS A 609 18.54 -38.35 -1.87
N ASP A 610 19.23 -38.04 -2.97
CA ASP A 610 20.40 -38.76 -3.47
C ASP A 610 20.20 -40.28 -3.63
N ILE A 611 19.06 -40.69 -4.17
CA ILE A 611 18.77 -42.11 -4.47
C ILE A 611 19.06 -42.46 -5.91
N ASP A 612 19.33 -43.74 -6.19
CA ASP A 612 19.46 -44.23 -7.56
C ASP A 612 18.08 -44.39 -8.24
N SER A 613 18.09 -44.43 -9.57
CA SER A 613 16.88 -44.53 -10.38
C SER A 613 16.09 -45.83 -10.19
N LYS A 614 16.73 -46.94 -9.77
CA LYS A 614 16.02 -48.20 -9.53
C LYS A 614 15.22 -48.12 -8.24
N LEU A 615 15.83 -47.58 -7.17
CA LEU A 615 15.14 -47.34 -5.91
C LEU A 615 14.03 -46.30 -6.07
N ALA A 616 14.27 -45.23 -6.82
CA ALA A 616 13.25 -44.23 -7.14
C ALA A 616 12.05 -44.84 -7.89
N GLY A 617 12.30 -45.74 -8.86
CA GLY A 617 11.24 -46.45 -9.59
C GLY A 617 10.42 -47.37 -8.68
N TYR A 618 11.07 -48.11 -7.78
CA TYR A 618 10.40 -48.96 -6.80
C TYR A 618 9.52 -48.13 -5.84
N LEU A 619 10.03 -47.01 -5.33
CA LEU A 619 9.28 -46.11 -4.47
C LEU A 619 8.09 -45.48 -5.20
N ALA A 620 8.28 -45.04 -6.45
CA ALA A 620 7.20 -44.49 -7.28
C ALA A 620 6.06 -45.50 -7.45
N GLN A 621 6.38 -46.78 -7.67
CA GLN A 621 5.39 -47.84 -7.79
C GLN A 621 4.61 -48.04 -6.48
N LYS A 622 5.30 -48.16 -5.34
CA LYS A 622 4.64 -48.35 -4.04
C LYS A 622 3.77 -47.16 -3.62
N LEU A 623 4.25 -45.95 -3.87
CA LEU A 623 3.52 -44.73 -3.54
C LEU A 623 2.30 -44.53 -4.44
N ARG A 624 2.38 -44.95 -5.70
CA ARG A 624 1.22 -44.99 -6.61
C ARG A 624 0.18 -46.03 -6.18
N ASP A 625 0.61 -47.20 -5.71
CA ASP A 625 -0.32 -48.22 -5.18
C ASP A 625 -1.12 -47.65 -3.99
N ILE A 626 -0.45 -46.90 -3.10
CA ILE A 626 -1.07 -46.18 -1.98
C ILE A 626 -2.04 -45.10 -2.48
N GLU A 627 -1.63 -44.28 -3.44
CA GLU A 627 -2.48 -43.24 -4.06
C GLU A 627 -3.77 -43.82 -4.62
N MET A 628 -3.68 -44.93 -5.37
CA MET A 628 -4.84 -45.63 -5.94
C MET A 628 -5.73 -46.27 -4.87
N THR A 629 -5.14 -46.83 -3.81
CA THR A 629 -5.88 -47.50 -2.73
C THR A 629 -6.67 -46.48 -1.89
N LEU A 630 -6.07 -45.34 -1.60
CA LEU A 630 -6.66 -44.29 -0.77
C LEU A 630 -7.55 -43.31 -1.53
N LYS A 631 -7.59 -43.37 -2.88
CA LYS A 631 -8.38 -42.48 -3.76
C LYS A 631 -8.15 -40.99 -3.44
N LEU A 632 -6.89 -40.60 -3.29
CA LEU A 632 -6.50 -39.23 -2.97
C LEU A 632 -6.90 -38.27 -4.09
N LYS A 633 -7.34 -37.06 -3.72
CA LYS A 633 -7.84 -36.06 -4.68
C LYS A 633 -6.73 -35.21 -5.31
N GLU A 634 -5.65 -34.98 -4.58
CA GLU A 634 -4.54 -34.13 -5.02
C GLU A 634 -3.20 -34.71 -4.57
N THR A 635 -2.25 -34.79 -5.49
CA THR A 635 -0.88 -35.24 -5.25
C THR A 635 0.08 -34.27 -5.91
N GLN A 636 0.88 -33.58 -5.11
CA GLN A 636 1.97 -32.75 -5.60
C GLN A 636 3.24 -33.59 -5.75
N PHE A 637 3.89 -33.49 -6.91
CA PHE A 637 5.05 -34.31 -7.26
C PHE A 637 6.22 -33.43 -7.70
N LEU A 638 7.38 -33.66 -7.09
CA LEU A 638 8.66 -33.12 -7.53
C LEU A 638 9.70 -34.24 -7.56
N GLY A 639 10.11 -34.64 -8.76
CA GLY A 639 11.16 -35.65 -8.95
C GLY A 639 12.02 -35.29 -10.14
N ILE A 640 13.34 -35.37 -9.96
CA ILE A 640 14.31 -35.05 -11.01
C ILE A 640 15.24 -36.24 -11.22
N LEU A 641 15.25 -36.82 -12.43
CA LEU A 641 16.21 -37.85 -12.81
C LEU A 641 17.40 -37.19 -13.52
N LYS A 642 18.54 -37.14 -12.84
CA LYS A 642 19.80 -36.65 -13.42
C LYS A 642 20.62 -37.85 -13.91
N LEU A 643 20.89 -37.91 -15.21
CA LEU A 643 21.64 -39.01 -15.79
C LEU A 643 23.10 -38.96 -15.33
N LYS A 644 23.68 -40.12 -14.97
CA LYS A 644 25.10 -40.19 -14.59
C LYS A 644 26.00 -39.94 -15.80
N GLN A 645 25.55 -40.35 -16.98
CA GLN A 645 26.20 -40.05 -18.26
C GLN A 645 25.15 -39.55 -19.26
N PRO A 646 25.45 -38.49 -20.05
CA PRO A 646 24.53 -38.01 -21.06
C PRO A 646 24.22 -39.09 -22.11
N ILE A 647 22.96 -39.22 -22.50
CA ILE A 647 22.51 -40.22 -23.48
C ILE A 647 22.36 -39.54 -24.84
N THR A 648 23.22 -39.87 -25.80
CA THR A 648 23.05 -39.44 -27.20
C THR A 648 21.82 -40.12 -27.82
N LEU A 649 20.91 -39.31 -28.35
CA LEU A 649 19.66 -39.73 -28.97
C LEU A 649 19.88 -40.28 -30.38
N ASP A 650 19.47 -41.52 -30.58
CA ASP A 650 19.28 -42.18 -31.86
C ASP A 650 17.79 -42.56 -32.01
N ILE A 651 17.40 -43.03 -33.19
CA ILE A 651 16.00 -43.37 -33.50
C ILE A 651 15.44 -44.42 -32.52
N SER A 652 16.27 -45.38 -32.09
CA SER A 652 15.87 -46.43 -31.14
C SER A 652 15.59 -45.86 -29.75
N LYS A 653 16.44 -44.97 -29.25
CA LYS A 653 16.27 -44.33 -27.93
C LYS A 653 15.13 -43.33 -27.92
N ILE A 654 14.93 -42.57 -29.00
CA ILE A 654 13.74 -41.70 -29.14
C ILE A 654 12.48 -42.55 -29.02
N THR A 655 12.43 -43.69 -29.71
CA THR A 655 11.29 -44.63 -29.64
C THR A 655 11.08 -45.18 -28.22
N ALA A 656 12.16 -45.47 -27.49
CA ALA A 656 12.09 -45.95 -26.12
C ALA A 656 11.51 -44.90 -25.14
N PHE A 657 11.72 -43.61 -25.40
CA PHE A 657 11.20 -42.50 -24.60
C PHE A 657 9.84 -41.96 -25.07
N THR A 658 9.30 -42.41 -26.20
CA THR A 658 7.95 -42.03 -26.69
C THR A 658 6.84 -42.14 -25.63
N PRO A 659 6.80 -43.18 -24.75
CA PRO A 659 5.77 -43.27 -23.71
C PRO A 659 5.76 -42.11 -22.68
N LEU A 660 6.84 -41.32 -22.61
CA LEU A 660 7.00 -40.14 -21.74
C LEU A 660 6.70 -38.81 -22.45
N SER A 661 6.38 -38.82 -23.74
CA SER A 661 6.01 -37.60 -24.47
C SER A 661 4.88 -36.89 -23.75
N GLU A 662 5.03 -35.57 -23.55
CA GLU A 662 4.11 -34.68 -22.82
C GLU A 662 3.91 -34.99 -21.32
N LYS A 663 4.45 -36.13 -20.85
CA LYS A 663 4.39 -36.59 -19.45
C LYS A 663 5.67 -36.30 -18.67
N ALA A 664 6.73 -35.87 -19.36
CA ALA A 664 7.99 -35.45 -18.76
C ALA A 664 8.62 -34.32 -19.60
N VAL A 665 9.43 -33.49 -18.94
CA VAL A 665 10.32 -32.53 -19.60
C VAL A 665 11.71 -33.16 -19.73
N PHE A 666 12.24 -33.21 -20.95
CA PHE A 666 13.59 -33.65 -21.25
C PHE A 666 14.51 -32.45 -21.36
N LYS A 667 15.59 -32.46 -20.59
CA LYS A 667 16.67 -31.50 -20.75
C LYS A 667 17.75 -32.11 -21.64
N LEU A 668 17.99 -31.45 -22.76
CA LEU A 668 18.89 -31.87 -23.82
C LEU A 668 20.10 -30.95 -23.90
N ARG A 669 21.23 -31.49 -24.32
CA ARG A 669 22.32 -30.71 -24.93
C ARG A 669 22.26 -30.90 -26.43
N VAL A 670 22.05 -29.80 -27.16
CA VAL A 670 21.98 -29.77 -28.62
C VAL A 670 23.16 -28.97 -29.15
N MET A 671 23.67 -29.35 -30.32
CA MET A 671 24.71 -28.55 -30.99
C MET A 671 24.09 -27.22 -31.42
N LYS A 672 24.72 -26.09 -31.05
CA LYS A 672 24.33 -24.77 -31.56
C LYS A 672 24.47 -24.80 -33.09
N LYS A 673 23.39 -24.49 -33.81
CA LYS A 673 23.43 -24.33 -35.27
C LYS A 673 24.27 -23.13 -35.69
#